data_AF-A0A142NPZ5-F1
#
_entry.id   AF-A0A142NPZ5-F1
#
_cell.length_a   1.000
_cell.length_b   1.000
_cell.length_c   1.000
_cell.angle_alpha   90.00
_cell.angle_beta   90.00
_cell.angle_gamma   90.00
#
_symmetry.space_group_name_H-M   'P 1'
#
loop_
_entity.id
_entity.type
_entity.pdbx_description
1 polymer ?
#
loop_
_entity_poly.entity_id
_entity_poly.type
_entity_poly.pdbx_seq_one_letter_code
_entity_poly.pdbx_strand_id
1 'polypeptide(L)'
;MRFLWLTIITLVLAAIIAGGVIWSNATTTPKLALDLEGGTSIILEPQVSKGTDISKEQLDQAVAIIRQRVDSTGVSEAEITTQGDRNIVVNLPGNPDEETRNLVRSSAQLVFRRVALVGDPRSQEQIQKEQEKNGEEKSGADDGLSDEERKRLEDLTGADSKGDAQGEEQAPSGGGDVVNAGGSAEKKTKEASEKTKSSESAAKDAEKSGEGSDSSDDTKVTDSTPRPLFDPEKDAAEWQTDKIIKEYTELDCTNKKNRTGGQQKPSDEPVVSCSEDGQAKYILGPVELSGDHLADANAGYAAGANGVQTNNPAVNLSFDATGREIFKQITSDITGKQQPYNQFAIELDGLVLSAPSSNAVITDGNAQITGNFSLDEAQTLANQLKNGSLPLSFQVQSEDQISPTLGSNYLKIGLLTGLVGLLLVVVYSLLQYRVLGLVTVSSLVVAGVLTYLLLLLASWRYGYRLSLAGVAGIIIGIGMAADSFIVYFERVRDELRSGRNLLSAVEVGWDRAKRTIYASKAVNMLAAVILYILAVGSVRGFAFTLGLTVIIDVLIVFLFTHPMLQVLARTKFFGEGHPMSGMDPRLLGVKPAAYRGALNLSIDDKDKSPEAKRREKARRRKAGITDPDSETTDTTASESEKTSTKSTTEKTKTAKSKNAKSKTAKTATATGAMTIAERKAAARRAEEDDAAEDSATDGKEADK
;
A
#
# COMPACT_ATOMS: atom_id res chain seq x y z
N MET A 1 36.88 -13.08 12.06
CA MET A 1 35.97 -12.07 12.66
C MET A 1 34.86 -11.64 11.70
N ARG A 2 35.13 -11.01 10.54
CA ARG A 2 34.06 -10.59 9.57
C ARG A 2 33.09 -11.72 9.16
N PHE A 3 33.59 -12.91 8.83
CA PHE A 3 32.77 -14.10 8.57
C PHE A 3 31.84 -14.48 9.73
N LEU A 4 32.34 -14.49 10.96
CA LEU A 4 31.56 -14.83 12.16
C LEU A 4 30.37 -13.89 12.31
N TRP A 5 30.57 -12.59 12.06
CA TRP A 5 29.49 -11.60 12.05
C TRP A 5 28.38 -11.94 11.05
N LEU A 6 28.73 -12.29 9.81
CA LEU A 6 27.72 -12.67 8.82
C LEU A 6 26.99 -13.95 9.23
N THR A 7 27.69 -14.99 9.69
CA THR A 7 27.05 -16.23 10.15
C THR A 7 26.17 -16.02 11.38
N ILE A 8 26.56 -15.13 12.30
CA ILE A 8 25.73 -14.74 13.46
C ILE A 8 24.47 -14.04 12.96
N ILE A 9 24.56 -13.11 12.01
CA ILE A 9 23.39 -12.44 11.41
C ILE A 9 22.46 -13.47 10.76
N THR A 10 22.97 -14.44 9.99
CA THR A 10 22.14 -15.47 9.35
C THR A 10 21.44 -16.35 10.39
N LEU A 11 22.15 -16.78 11.44
CA LEU A 11 21.60 -17.62 12.50
C LEU A 11 20.59 -16.86 13.38
N VAL A 12 20.83 -15.58 13.67
CA VAL A 12 19.88 -14.74 14.42
C VAL A 12 18.60 -14.51 13.63
N LEU A 13 18.70 -14.20 12.33
CA LEU A 13 17.51 -14.09 11.45
C LEU A 13 16.73 -15.41 11.40
N ALA A 14 17.41 -16.54 11.19
CA ALA A 14 16.78 -17.86 11.17
C ALA A 14 16.14 -18.23 12.53
N ALA A 15 16.76 -17.89 13.65
CA ALA A 15 16.23 -18.13 14.99
C ALA A 15 15.01 -17.25 15.31
N ILE A 16 15.00 -15.98 14.88
CA ILE A 16 13.84 -15.08 15.00
C ILE A 16 12.66 -15.63 14.22
N ILE A 17 12.88 -16.08 12.98
CA ILE A 17 11.83 -16.65 12.13
C ILE A 17 11.34 -17.99 12.71
N ALA A 18 12.23 -18.88 13.13
CA ALA A 18 11.85 -20.16 13.75
C ALA A 18 11.04 -19.95 15.04
N GLY A 19 11.45 -19.01 15.91
CA GLY A 19 10.66 -18.62 17.08
C GLY A 19 9.31 -18.02 16.70
N GLY A 20 9.26 -17.19 15.66
CA GLY A 20 8.02 -16.66 15.10
C GLY A 20 7.07 -17.73 14.53
N VAL A 21 7.59 -18.82 13.96
CA VAL A 21 6.78 -19.95 13.45
C VAL A 21 6.26 -20.84 14.59
N ILE A 22 6.97 -20.90 15.72
CA ILE A 22 6.61 -21.75 16.87
C ILE A 22 5.69 -21.02 17.87
N TRP A 23 5.80 -19.69 17.98
CA TRP A 23 5.11 -18.86 18.99
C TRP A 23 4.24 -17.74 18.40
N SER A 24 4.09 -17.65 17.07
CA SER A 24 3.31 -16.61 16.40
C SER A 24 2.81 -17.09 15.02
N ASN A 25 2.17 -16.20 14.27
CA ASN A 25 1.62 -16.46 12.95
C ASN A 25 2.67 -16.24 11.83
N ALA A 26 3.95 -16.54 12.08
CA ALA A 26 4.96 -16.45 11.03
C ALA A 26 4.91 -17.68 10.11
N THR A 27 5.07 -17.47 8.81
CA THR A 27 5.05 -18.53 7.79
C THR A 27 6.46 -18.95 7.40
N THR A 28 6.62 -20.19 6.92
CA THR A 28 7.88 -20.69 6.36
C THR A 28 8.12 -20.26 4.91
N THR A 29 7.08 -19.77 4.24
CA THR A 29 7.11 -19.15 2.90
C THR A 29 6.67 -17.68 2.99
N PRO A 30 7.25 -16.75 2.21
CA PRO A 30 6.73 -15.39 2.13
C PRO A 30 5.29 -15.42 1.60
N LYS A 31 4.41 -14.58 2.13
CA LYS A 31 3.07 -14.35 1.55
C LYS A 31 3.24 -13.79 0.14
N LEU A 32 2.43 -14.20 -0.83
CA LEU A 32 2.49 -13.69 -2.19
C LEU A 32 1.46 -12.58 -2.38
N ALA A 33 1.67 -11.67 -3.33
CA ALA A 33 0.71 -10.61 -3.60
C ALA A 33 -0.40 -11.08 -4.55
N LEU A 34 -1.42 -10.24 -4.72
CA LEU A 34 -2.62 -10.54 -5.52
C LEU A 34 -2.31 -10.91 -6.99
N ASP A 35 -1.20 -10.43 -7.55
CA ASP A 35 -0.74 -10.76 -8.90
C ASP A 35 -0.15 -12.19 -9.03
N LEU A 36 0.05 -12.89 -7.90
CA LEU A 36 0.56 -14.27 -7.82
C LEU A 36 -0.41 -15.24 -7.12
N GLU A 37 -1.08 -14.82 -6.05
CA GLU A 37 -2.12 -15.60 -5.36
C GLU A 37 -3.49 -15.51 -6.06
N GLY A 38 -3.78 -14.39 -6.72
CA GLY A 38 -5.05 -14.08 -7.38
C GLY A 38 -6.11 -13.51 -6.43
N GLY A 39 -6.89 -12.56 -6.93
CA GLY A 39 -8.12 -12.08 -6.31
C GLY A 39 -8.56 -10.70 -6.80
N THR A 40 -9.30 -9.95 -5.98
CA THR A 40 -9.84 -8.62 -6.34
C THR A 40 -9.10 -7.49 -5.60
N SER A 41 -8.68 -6.45 -6.32
CA SER A 41 -8.10 -5.21 -5.80
C SER A 41 -9.06 -4.05 -6.05
N ILE A 42 -9.57 -3.42 -4.98
CA ILE A 42 -10.43 -2.24 -5.02
C ILE A 42 -9.63 -1.02 -4.57
N ILE A 43 -9.62 0.05 -5.37
CA ILE A 43 -9.05 1.34 -4.98
C ILE A 43 -10.20 2.29 -4.66
N LEU A 44 -10.26 2.73 -3.40
CA LEU A 44 -11.24 3.68 -2.88
C LEU A 44 -10.62 5.07 -2.79
N GLU A 45 -11.33 6.08 -3.31
CA GLU A 45 -10.95 7.49 -3.27
C GLU A 45 -12.00 8.28 -2.46
N PRO A 46 -11.61 8.98 -1.38
CA PRO A 46 -12.56 9.66 -0.50
C PRO A 46 -13.27 10.80 -1.23
N GLN A 47 -14.57 10.92 -1.01
CA GLN A 47 -15.39 12.06 -1.41
C GLN A 47 -15.34 13.11 -0.31
N VAL A 48 -14.92 14.33 -0.65
CA VAL A 48 -14.86 15.46 0.28
C VAL A 48 -15.38 16.73 -0.38
N SER A 49 -16.08 17.55 0.42
CA SER A 49 -16.49 18.89 0.03
C SER A 49 -15.29 19.79 -0.28
N LYS A 50 -15.46 20.74 -1.20
CA LYS A 50 -14.36 21.58 -1.70
C LYS A 50 -13.78 22.48 -0.60
N GLY A 51 -12.64 22.08 -0.05
CA GLY A 51 -11.88 22.83 0.95
C GLY A 51 -11.54 22.03 2.21
N THR A 52 -12.15 20.87 2.41
CA THR A 52 -11.86 19.99 3.55
C THR A 52 -10.56 19.23 3.32
N ASP A 53 -9.61 19.36 4.25
CA ASP A 53 -8.41 18.52 4.28
C ASP A 53 -8.72 17.19 4.98
N ILE A 54 -8.21 16.10 4.39
CA ILE A 54 -8.41 14.73 4.90
C ILE A 54 -7.37 14.49 6.00
N SER A 55 -7.81 14.26 7.24
CA SER A 55 -6.88 13.84 8.31
C SER A 55 -6.42 12.40 8.09
N LYS A 56 -5.18 12.12 8.51
CA LYS A 56 -4.66 10.75 8.45
C LYS A 56 -5.43 9.84 9.40
N GLU A 57 -5.89 10.39 10.51
CA GLU A 57 -6.66 9.74 11.55
C GLU A 57 -8.03 9.24 11.02
N GLN A 58 -8.71 10.02 10.16
CA GLN A 58 -9.90 9.56 9.42
C GLN A 58 -9.58 8.38 8.48
N LEU A 59 -8.45 8.43 7.75
CA LEU A 59 -8.05 7.34 6.85
C LEU A 59 -7.66 6.06 7.60
N ASP A 60 -6.88 6.17 8.67
CA ASP A 60 -6.49 5.03 9.51
C ASP A 60 -7.72 4.44 10.25
N GLN A 61 -8.72 5.27 10.62
CA GLN A 61 -10.03 4.81 11.12
C GLN A 61 -10.83 4.08 10.03
N ALA A 62 -10.93 4.63 8.81
CA ALA A 62 -11.61 3.97 7.69
C ALA A 62 -10.96 2.61 7.35
N VAL A 63 -9.62 2.55 7.34
CA VAL A 63 -8.85 1.30 7.18
C VAL A 63 -9.19 0.27 8.27
N ALA A 64 -9.41 0.69 9.51
CA ALA A 64 -9.80 -0.21 10.60
C ALA A 64 -11.23 -0.75 10.41
N ILE A 65 -12.18 0.10 10.03
CA ILE A 65 -13.58 -0.30 9.81
C ILE A 65 -13.73 -1.21 8.59
N ILE A 66 -13.10 -0.88 7.46
CA ILE A 66 -13.07 -1.74 6.27
C ILE A 66 -12.46 -3.12 6.63
N ARG A 67 -11.42 -3.15 7.48
CA ARG A 67 -10.83 -4.42 7.93
C ARG A 67 -11.81 -5.24 8.77
N GLN A 68 -12.49 -4.62 9.73
CA GLN A 68 -13.50 -5.31 10.54
C GLN A 68 -14.65 -5.86 9.68
N ARG A 69 -15.11 -5.11 8.67
CA ARG A 69 -16.13 -5.58 7.71
C ARG A 69 -15.66 -6.80 6.92
N VAL A 70 -14.46 -6.77 6.35
CA VAL A 70 -13.91 -7.88 5.54
C VAL A 70 -13.59 -9.11 6.40
N ASP A 71 -13.06 -8.90 7.61
CA ASP A 71 -12.87 -9.98 8.58
C ASP A 71 -14.23 -10.62 8.96
N SER A 72 -15.31 -9.84 9.01
CA SER A 72 -16.66 -10.33 9.34
C SER A 72 -17.33 -11.18 8.24
N THR A 73 -16.92 -11.06 6.97
CA THR A 73 -17.34 -12.00 5.90
C THR A 73 -16.51 -13.30 5.88
N GLY A 74 -15.51 -13.41 6.77
CA GLY A 74 -14.61 -14.55 6.81
C GLY A 74 -13.49 -14.52 5.76
N VAL A 75 -13.37 -13.43 4.98
CA VAL A 75 -12.26 -13.23 4.02
C VAL A 75 -10.96 -12.92 4.76
N SER A 76 -10.37 -14.01 5.24
CA SER A 76 -9.05 -14.02 5.89
C SER A 76 -7.97 -13.47 4.96
N GLU A 77 -6.92 -12.87 5.54
CA GLU A 77 -5.73 -12.39 4.84
C GLU A 77 -5.92 -11.19 3.88
N ALA A 78 -7.04 -10.46 3.96
CA ALA A 78 -7.22 -9.21 3.21
C ALA A 78 -6.12 -8.16 3.52
N GLU A 79 -5.71 -7.40 2.49
CA GLU A 79 -4.73 -6.30 2.63
C GLU A 79 -5.40 -4.95 2.42
N ILE A 80 -5.55 -4.18 3.50
CA ILE A 80 -6.14 -2.83 3.47
C ILE A 80 -5.08 -1.84 3.92
N THR A 81 -4.69 -0.93 3.02
CA THR A 81 -3.60 0.03 3.20
C THR A 81 -3.92 1.39 2.58
N THR A 82 -3.31 2.46 3.09
CA THR A 82 -3.39 3.80 2.50
C THR A 82 -2.38 3.98 1.35
N GLN A 83 -2.84 4.60 0.26
CA GLN A 83 -2.08 4.95 -0.93
C GLN A 83 -1.91 6.48 -0.98
N GLY A 84 -0.70 6.93 -0.69
CA GLY A 84 -0.44 8.36 -0.45
C GLY A 84 -1.26 8.85 0.74
N ASP A 85 -1.64 10.13 0.68
CA ASP A 85 -2.37 10.81 1.75
C ASP A 85 -3.89 10.91 1.47
N ARG A 86 -4.44 10.05 0.60
CA ARG A 86 -5.86 10.09 0.18
C ARG A 86 -6.52 8.73 0.00
N ASN A 87 -5.97 7.87 -0.85
CA ASN A 87 -6.70 6.68 -1.31
C ASN A 87 -6.53 5.49 -0.35
N ILE A 88 -7.47 4.55 -0.35
CA ILE A 88 -7.37 3.27 0.36
C ILE A 88 -7.38 2.15 -0.68
N VAL A 89 -6.41 1.23 -0.60
CA VAL A 89 -6.32 0.05 -1.46
C VAL A 89 -6.70 -1.18 -0.64
N VAL A 90 -7.68 -1.93 -1.15
CA VAL A 90 -8.25 -3.12 -0.53
C VAL A 90 -8.03 -4.32 -1.45
N ASN A 91 -7.09 -5.20 -1.10
CA ASN A 91 -6.84 -6.45 -1.81
C ASN A 91 -7.53 -7.61 -1.07
N LEU A 92 -8.47 -8.26 -1.74
CA LEU A 92 -9.25 -9.41 -1.26
C LEU A 92 -8.73 -10.67 -1.97
N PRO A 93 -8.18 -11.67 -1.25
CA PRO A 93 -7.67 -12.89 -1.87
C PRO A 93 -8.79 -13.76 -2.44
N GLY A 94 -8.55 -14.41 -3.58
CA GLY A 94 -9.55 -15.22 -4.28
C GLY A 94 -10.68 -14.39 -4.91
N ASN A 95 -11.77 -15.03 -5.30
CA ASN A 95 -12.95 -14.36 -5.84
C ASN A 95 -13.98 -14.12 -4.72
N PRO A 96 -14.00 -12.94 -4.07
CA PRO A 96 -15.10 -12.59 -3.17
C PRO A 96 -16.43 -12.55 -3.93
N ASP A 97 -17.53 -12.69 -3.22
CA ASP A 97 -18.86 -12.42 -3.74
C ASP A 97 -19.12 -10.91 -3.91
N GLU A 98 -20.23 -10.59 -4.57
CA GLU A 98 -20.67 -9.19 -4.75
C GLU A 98 -21.07 -8.56 -3.41
N GLU A 99 -21.48 -9.38 -2.44
CA GLU A 99 -21.80 -8.94 -1.07
C GLU A 99 -20.55 -8.39 -0.35
N THR A 100 -19.47 -9.17 -0.28
CA THR A 100 -18.19 -8.74 0.31
C THR A 100 -17.62 -7.54 -0.43
N ARG A 101 -17.76 -7.47 -1.76
CA ARG A 101 -17.37 -6.26 -2.51
C ARG A 101 -18.20 -5.05 -2.08
N ASN A 102 -19.52 -5.17 -2.00
CA ASN A 102 -20.39 -4.06 -1.59
C ASN A 102 -20.14 -3.61 -0.14
N LEU A 103 -19.82 -4.53 0.78
CA LEU A 103 -19.40 -4.23 2.16
C LEU A 103 -18.12 -3.37 2.25
N VAL A 104 -17.23 -3.48 1.25
CA VAL A 104 -16.04 -2.64 1.10
C VAL A 104 -16.34 -1.30 0.39
N ARG A 105 -17.29 -1.29 -0.57
CA ARG A 105 -17.64 -0.11 -1.37
C ARG A 105 -18.55 0.88 -0.62
N SER A 106 -19.46 0.42 0.25
CA SER A 106 -20.43 1.29 0.94
C SER A 106 -19.82 2.09 2.08
N SER A 107 -20.29 3.31 2.31
CA SER A 107 -19.99 4.04 3.56
C SER A 107 -20.77 3.46 4.74
N ALA A 108 -21.96 2.91 4.50
CA ALA A 108 -22.92 2.46 5.51
C ALA A 108 -23.22 3.55 6.56
N GLN A 109 -23.33 4.80 6.10
CA GLN A 109 -23.74 5.92 6.92
C GLN A 109 -25.25 5.85 7.16
N LEU A 110 -25.63 5.20 8.27
CA LEU A 110 -26.99 5.21 8.80
C LEU A 110 -27.25 6.57 9.47
N VAL A 111 -28.30 7.25 9.04
CA VAL A 111 -28.82 8.45 9.72
C VAL A 111 -30.34 8.40 9.78
N PHE A 112 -30.91 9.06 10.78
CA PHE A 112 -32.36 9.14 10.92
C PHE A 112 -32.84 10.59 10.88
N ARG A 113 -33.91 10.83 10.13
CA ARG A 113 -34.51 12.16 9.89
C ARG A 113 -36.03 12.08 9.97
N ARG A 114 -36.68 13.18 10.34
CA ARG A 114 -38.16 13.29 10.26
C ARG A 114 -38.61 13.52 8.83
N VAL A 115 -39.78 12.98 8.48
CA VAL A 115 -40.44 13.26 7.20
C VAL A 115 -41.22 14.56 7.29
N ALA A 116 -40.82 15.56 6.51
CA ALA A 116 -41.56 16.81 6.34
C ALA A 116 -42.61 16.69 5.22
N LEU A 117 -42.26 16.01 4.12
CA LEU A 117 -43.15 15.74 3.00
C LEU A 117 -42.84 14.38 2.36
N VAL A 118 -43.88 13.73 1.82
CA VAL A 118 -43.78 12.52 1.00
C VAL A 118 -44.67 12.67 -0.24
N GLY A 119 -44.26 12.11 -1.38
CA GLY A 119 -45.06 12.18 -2.60
C GLY A 119 -44.63 11.21 -3.71
N ASP A 120 -45.31 11.34 -4.84
CA ASP A 120 -45.13 10.54 -6.07
C ASP A 120 -43.65 10.54 -6.52
N PRO A 121 -43.07 9.37 -6.84
CA PRO A 121 -41.64 9.26 -7.16
C PRO A 121 -41.24 9.95 -8.46
N ARG A 122 -42.17 10.33 -9.35
CA ARG A 122 -41.89 11.03 -10.62
C ARG A 122 -41.54 12.50 -10.40
N SER A 123 -40.91 13.14 -11.39
CA SER A 123 -40.78 14.60 -11.39
C SER A 123 -42.14 15.28 -11.64
N GLN A 124 -42.33 16.52 -11.19
CA GLN A 124 -43.59 17.24 -11.44
C GLN A 124 -43.84 17.44 -12.95
N GLU A 125 -42.78 17.62 -13.74
CA GLU A 125 -42.88 17.75 -15.19
C GLU A 125 -43.40 16.46 -15.87
N GLN A 126 -43.05 15.28 -15.35
CA GLN A 126 -43.60 14.00 -15.82
C GLN A 126 -45.08 13.88 -15.46
N ILE A 127 -45.44 14.16 -14.20
CA ILE A 127 -46.82 14.10 -13.69
C ILE A 127 -47.73 15.03 -14.50
N GLN A 128 -47.30 16.26 -14.77
CA GLN A 128 -48.09 17.24 -15.49
C GLN A 128 -48.29 16.86 -16.97
N LYS A 129 -47.25 16.36 -17.66
CA LYS A 129 -47.37 15.84 -19.05
C LYS A 129 -48.28 14.60 -19.15
N GLU A 130 -48.39 13.81 -18.10
CA GLU A 130 -49.29 12.66 -18.04
C GLU A 130 -50.74 13.09 -17.78
N GLN A 131 -50.95 14.10 -16.93
CA GLN A 131 -52.26 14.73 -16.71
C GLN A 131 -52.79 15.44 -17.97
N GLU A 132 -51.93 16.13 -18.73
CA GLU A 132 -52.28 16.76 -20.00
C GLU A 132 -52.81 15.73 -21.02
N LYS A 133 -52.07 14.64 -21.25
CA LYS A 133 -52.50 13.54 -22.15
C LYS A 133 -53.80 12.87 -21.70
N ASN A 134 -53.94 12.58 -20.41
CA ASN A 134 -55.14 11.95 -19.85
C ASN A 134 -56.34 12.92 -19.85
N GLY A 135 -56.11 14.23 -20.02
CA GLY A 135 -57.15 15.23 -20.27
C GLY A 135 -57.67 15.19 -21.70
N GLU A 136 -56.79 15.08 -22.69
CA GLU A 136 -57.17 15.02 -24.11
C GLU A 136 -58.06 13.80 -24.42
N GLU A 137 -57.71 12.59 -23.93
CA GLU A 137 -58.52 11.39 -24.16
C GLU A 137 -59.95 11.48 -23.59
N LYS A 138 -60.15 12.22 -22.49
CA LYS A 138 -61.49 12.44 -21.90
C LYS A 138 -62.35 13.46 -22.64
N SER A 139 -61.76 14.25 -23.55
CA SER A 139 -62.50 15.20 -24.39
C SER A 139 -63.02 14.58 -25.70
N GLY A 140 -62.57 13.38 -26.07
CA GLY A 140 -62.93 12.70 -27.33
C GLY A 140 -64.10 11.71 -27.26
N ALA A 141 -64.91 11.74 -26.19
CA ALA A 141 -65.86 10.67 -25.86
C ALA A 141 -67.35 11.07 -25.83
N ASP A 142 -67.71 12.30 -26.23
CA ASP A 142 -69.11 12.76 -26.32
C ASP A 142 -69.34 13.68 -27.54
N ASP A 143 -69.25 13.10 -28.75
CA ASP A 143 -69.85 13.66 -29.97
C ASP A 143 -69.96 12.53 -31.03
N GLY A 144 -70.92 11.62 -30.82
CA GLY A 144 -70.93 10.30 -31.46
C GLY A 144 -72.29 9.71 -31.84
N LEU A 145 -73.35 10.52 -31.91
CA LEU A 145 -74.65 10.10 -32.47
C LEU A 145 -75.06 11.03 -33.62
N SER A 146 -75.50 10.45 -34.73
CA SER A 146 -76.06 11.18 -35.87
C SER A 146 -77.52 11.61 -35.62
N ASP A 147 -77.99 12.65 -36.31
CA ASP A 147 -79.37 13.12 -36.16
C ASP A 147 -80.41 12.12 -36.72
N GLU A 148 -80.01 11.26 -37.67
CA GLU A 148 -80.77 10.06 -38.08
C GLU A 148 -81.02 9.07 -36.91
N GLU A 149 -80.07 8.93 -35.98
CA GLU A 149 -80.20 8.03 -34.83
C GLU A 149 -81.06 8.64 -33.73
N ARG A 150 -80.97 9.96 -33.51
CA ARG A 150 -81.87 10.70 -32.61
C ARG A 150 -83.33 10.57 -33.05
N LYS A 151 -83.63 10.79 -34.33
CA LYS A 151 -84.98 10.58 -34.88
C LYS A 151 -85.50 9.15 -34.71
N ARG A 152 -84.62 8.15 -34.84
CA ARG A 152 -85.00 6.75 -34.60
C ARG A 152 -85.39 6.47 -33.15
N LEU A 153 -84.82 7.16 -32.17
CA LEU A 153 -85.28 7.06 -30.78
C LEU A 153 -86.64 7.75 -30.60
N GLU A 154 -86.84 8.95 -31.17
CA GLU A 154 -88.11 9.68 -31.06
C GLU A 154 -89.30 8.89 -31.67
N ASP A 155 -89.13 8.26 -32.84
CA ASP A 155 -90.13 7.37 -33.46
C ASP A 155 -90.38 6.07 -32.64
N LEU A 156 -89.41 5.63 -31.83
CA LEU A 156 -89.56 4.45 -30.96
C LEU A 156 -90.20 4.78 -29.61
N THR A 157 -90.12 6.02 -29.13
CA THR A 157 -90.77 6.48 -27.89
C THR A 157 -92.13 7.13 -28.16
N GLY A 158 -92.99 6.45 -28.92
CA GLY A 158 -94.40 6.84 -29.09
C GLY A 158 -95.11 6.93 -27.74
N ALA A 159 -95.79 8.06 -27.50
CA ALA A 159 -96.31 8.38 -26.18
C ALA A 159 -97.57 7.58 -25.79
N ASP A 160 -97.63 7.06 -24.55
CA ASP A 160 -98.91 6.92 -23.86
C ASP A 160 -98.84 6.95 -22.31
N SER A 161 -99.70 7.77 -21.73
CA SER A 161 -100.39 7.71 -20.43
C SER A 161 -99.78 7.09 -19.15
N LYS A 162 -99.55 7.98 -18.15
CA LYS A 162 -99.95 7.92 -16.71
C LYS A 162 -99.83 6.63 -15.88
N GLY A 163 -99.22 6.75 -14.69
CA GLY A 163 -99.45 5.88 -13.51
C GLY A 163 -98.83 6.46 -12.22
N ASP A 164 -99.55 6.40 -11.09
CA ASP A 164 -99.15 7.01 -9.80
C ASP A 164 -98.75 5.98 -8.72
N ALA A 165 -97.73 6.37 -7.92
CA ALA A 165 -97.49 6.06 -6.50
C ALA A 165 -97.15 4.64 -5.99
N GLN A 166 -96.49 4.63 -4.80
CA GLN A 166 -96.10 3.49 -3.92
C GLN A 166 -95.02 2.55 -4.50
N GLY A 167 -94.07 1.96 -3.75
CA GLY A 167 -93.65 2.04 -2.33
C GLY A 167 -92.38 1.17 -2.16
N GLU A 168 -91.61 1.14 -1.05
CA GLU A 168 -91.61 1.88 0.22
C GLU A 168 -90.18 1.81 0.86
N GLU A 169 -89.99 2.01 2.18
CA GLU A 169 -88.69 2.31 2.82
C GLU A 169 -88.24 1.28 3.91
N GLN A 170 -87.01 1.44 4.43
CA GLN A 170 -86.46 1.01 5.75
C GLN A 170 -85.51 -0.21 5.84
N ALA A 171 -84.51 -0.08 6.74
CA ALA A 171 -83.67 -1.13 7.33
C ALA A 171 -84.18 -1.46 8.76
N PRO A 172 -83.67 -2.49 9.50
CA PRO A 172 -82.55 -2.20 10.42
C PRO A 172 -81.66 -3.39 10.91
N SER A 173 -80.58 -3.04 11.63
CA SER A 173 -79.98 -3.62 12.87
C SER A 173 -80.17 -5.10 13.30
N GLY A 174 -79.07 -5.70 13.80
CA GLY A 174 -79.01 -6.91 14.65
C GLY A 174 -78.10 -8.03 14.10
N GLY A 175 -77.40 -8.87 14.88
CA GLY A 175 -77.22 -8.95 16.34
C GLY A 175 -77.62 -10.32 16.92
N GLY A 176 -76.67 -11.20 17.31
CA GLY A 176 -77.00 -12.45 18.00
C GLY A 176 -75.93 -13.56 18.07
N ASP A 177 -75.43 -13.78 19.28
CA ASP A 177 -74.91 -15.01 19.92
C ASP A 177 -75.75 -16.31 19.64
N VAL A 178 -75.38 -17.59 19.90
CA VAL A 178 -74.25 -18.37 20.49
C VAL A 178 -74.31 -19.83 19.88
N VAL A 179 -73.68 -20.97 20.26
CA VAL A 179 -73.13 -21.61 21.49
C VAL A 179 -72.04 -22.64 21.12
N ASN A 180 -70.90 -22.71 21.83
CA ASN A 180 -70.55 -23.63 22.94
C ASN A 180 -70.62 -25.17 22.69
N ALA A 181 -69.44 -25.81 22.63
CA ALA A 181 -69.18 -27.17 23.14
C ALA A 181 -67.70 -27.26 23.60
N GLY A 182 -67.40 -27.95 24.70
CA GLY A 182 -66.07 -27.93 25.34
C GLY A 182 -65.39 -29.29 25.54
N GLY A 183 -64.12 -29.27 25.98
CA GLY A 183 -63.33 -30.44 26.36
C GLY A 183 -62.18 -30.06 27.30
N SER A 184 -61.86 -30.91 28.28
CA SER A 184 -60.95 -30.58 29.39
C SER A 184 -59.73 -31.50 29.44
N ALA A 185 -58.56 -30.94 29.81
CA ALA A 185 -57.40 -31.69 30.30
C ALA A 185 -56.47 -30.80 31.16
N GLU A 186 -56.18 -31.21 32.40
CA GLU A 186 -55.13 -30.60 33.24
C GLU A 186 -53.74 -31.15 32.91
N LYS A 187 -52.69 -30.32 33.08
CA LYS A 187 -51.50 -30.77 33.83
C LYS A 187 -50.69 -29.63 34.48
N LYS A 188 -50.16 -29.89 35.67
CA LYS A 188 -49.34 -28.96 36.48
C LYS A 188 -47.86 -29.36 36.49
N THR A 189 -46.98 -28.37 36.34
CA THR A 189 -45.67 -28.18 37.01
C THR A 189 -45.22 -26.75 36.69
N LYS A 190 -45.05 -25.76 37.60
CA LYS A 190 -44.67 -25.67 39.02
C LYS A 190 -43.14 -25.53 39.23
N GLU A 191 -42.74 -24.30 39.59
CA GLU A 191 -41.41 -23.86 40.08
C GLU A 191 -40.23 -23.96 39.09
N ALA A 192 -39.15 -23.18 39.24
CA ALA A 192 -38.77 -22.29 40.35
C ALA A 192 -38.35 -20.86 39.89
N SER A 193 -38.28 -19.93 40.84
CA SER A 193 -37.62 -18.64 40.68
C SER A 193 -36.26 -18.70 41.39
N GLU A 194 -35.20 -18.21 40.75
CA GLU A 194 -33.94 -17.93 41.42
C GLU A 194 -33.47 -16.50 41.12
N LYS A 195 -33.27 -15.72 42.18
CA LYS A 195 -32.56 -14.44 42.12
C LYS A 195 -31.09 -14.72 42.39
N THR A 196 -30.19 -14.13 41.60
CA THR A 196 -28.85 -13.77 42.10
C THR A 196 -28.58 -12.30 41.79
N LYS A 197 -27.80 -11.67 42.66
CA LYS A 197 -27.64 -10.23 42.78
C LYS A 197 -26.35 -9.75 42.11
N SER A 198 -26.41 -8.55 41.54
CA SER A 198 -25.35 -7.52 41.50
C SER A 198 -23.95 -7.90 42.01
N SER A 199 -22.93 -7.73 41.16
CA SER A 199 -21.58 -7.35 41.60
C SER A 199 -21.20 -6.03 40.93
N GLU A 200 -21.22 -4.96 41.70
CA GLU A 200 -20.88 -3.59 41.31
C GLU A 200 -19.42 -3.31 41.67
N SER A 201 -18.63 -2.71 40.77
CA SER A 201 -17.28 -2.24 41.09
C SER A 201 -16.83 -1.06 40.22
N ALA A 202 -17.25 0.13 40.67
CA ALA A 202 -16.56 1.43 40.56
C ALA A 202 -15.49 1.65 39.46
N ALA A 203 -15.76 2.62 38.59
CA ALA A 203 -14.74 3.27 37.75
C ALA A 203 -13.81 4.19 38.55
N LYS A 204 -12.67 4.55 37.95
CA LYS A 204 -12.06 5.89 38.14
C LYS A 204 -11.02 6.23 37.07
N ASP A 205 -10.72 7.55 37.03
CA ASP A 205 -9.64 8.23 36.33
C ASP A 205 -9.70 8.27 34.78
N ALA A 206 -9.38 9.39 34.12
CA ALA A 206 -9.40 10.79 34.60
C ALA A 206 -9.59 11.76 33.41
N GLU A 207 -10.52 12.68 33.59
CA GLU A 207 -10.81 13.80 32.69
C GLU A 207 -9.59 14.71 32.47
N LYS A 208 -9.29 15.04 31.20
CA LYS A 208 -8.47 16.22 30.87
C LYS A 208 -8.84 16.78 29.50
N SER A 209 -9.90 17.58 29.47
CA SER A 209 -10.22 18.45 28.35
C SER A 209 -9.07 19.41 28.05
N GLY A 210 -8.81 19.63 26.76
CA GLY A 210 -8.00 20.72 26.25
C GLY A 210 -8.77 21.37 25.12
N GLU A 211 -9.07 22.66 25.25
CA GLU A 211 -9.78 23.41 24.22
C GLU A 211 -8.94 23.46 22.94
N GLY A 212 -9.54 23.06 21.81
CA GLY A 212 -8.88 22.99 20.51
C GLY A 212 -9.91 23.19 19.41
N SER A 213 -9.81 24.33 18.72
CA SER A 213 -10.64 24.86 17.63
C SER A 213 -11.65 23.90 16.98
N ASP A 214 -12.87 24.42 16.81
CA ASP A 214 -13.84 23.88 15.87
C ASP A 214 -13.20 23.64 14.49
N SER A 215 -13.59 22.52 13.88
CA SER A 215 -13.13 22.03 12.58
C SER A 215 -14.31 21.27 11.98
N SER A 216 -15.32 22.02 11.55
CA SER A 216 -16.62 21.46 11.21
C SER A 216 -16.57 20.67 9.89
N ASP A 217 -16.44 19.35 10.04
CA ASP A 217 -16.84 18.38 9.05
C ASP A 217 -18.38 18.32 9.07
N ASP A 218 -19.03 19.31 8.44
CA ASP A 218 -20.49 19.49 8.44
C ASP A 218 -21.23 18.23 7.92
N THR A 219 -20.51 17.37 7.20
CA THR A 219 -20.94 16.08 6.69
C THR A 219 -20.95 14.94 7.73
N LYS A 220 -20.33 15.10 8.91
CA LYS A 220 -20.23 14.07 9.95
C LYS A 220 -21.12 14.34 11.17
N VAL A 221 -21.95 13.34 11.54
CA VAL A 221 -22.96 13.45 12.59
C VAL A 221 -22.43 13.03 13.96
N THR A 222 -21.73 13.92 14.66
CA THR A 222 -21.35 13.71 16.08
C THR A 222 -22.39 14.33 17.02
N ASP A 223 -23.31 13.50 17.55
CA ASP A 223 -24.37 13.92 18.50
C ASP A 223 -23.83 14.17 19.93
N SER A 224 -22.77 14.97 20.05
CA SER A 224 -22.16 15.39 21.32
C SER A 224 -23.01 16.43 22.09
N THR A 225 -24.04 16.97 21.46
CA THR A 225 -24.95 17.99 22.01
C THR A 225 -26.39 17.69 21.59
N PRO A 226 -27.40 17.75 22.50
CA PRO A 226 -28.80 17.63 22.10
C PRO A 226 -29.20 18.77 21.14
N ARG A 227 -29.40 18.43 19.86
CA ARG A 227 -30.02 19.34 18.89
C ARG A 227 -31.49 19.58 19.24
N PRO A 228 -32.06 20.76 18.93
CA PRO A 228 -33.51 20.92 18.97
C PRO A 228 -34.15 19.93 17.99
N LEU A 229 -35.23 19.26 18.44
CA LEU A 229 -36.03 18.39 17.59
C LEU A 229 -36.71 19.23 16.51
N PHE A 230 -36.58 18.84 15.25
CA PHE A 230 -37.16 19.52 14.10
C PHE A 230 -38.66 19.21 14.04
N ASP A 231 -39.53 20.21 14.09
CA ASP A 231 -40.97 20.02 14.00
C ASP A 231 -41.48 20.54 12.65
N PRO A 232 -41.81 19.67 11.67
CA PRO A 232 -42.13 20.08 10.30
C PRO A 232 -43.25 21.13 10.18
N GLU A 233 -44.15 21.18 11.17
CA GLU A 233 -45.24 22.16 11.28
C GLU A 233 -44.79 23.56 11.72
N LYS A 234 -43.73 23.66 12.54
CA LYS A 234 -43.16 24.94 13.03
C LYS A 234 -42.04 25.42 12.12
N ASP A 235 -41.17 24.50 11.71
CA ASP A 235 -39.91 24.78 11.03
C ASP A 235 -40.09 24.76 9.49
N ALA A 236 -41.33 25.01 9.04
CA ALA A 236 -41.73 25.09 7.64
C ALA A 236 -40.86 26.05 6.81
N ALA A 237 -40.36 27.12 7.42
CA ALA A 237 -39.47 28.08 6.76
C ALA A 237 -38.10 27.51 6.37
N GLU A 238 -37.65 26.42 7.02
CA GLU A 238 -36.35 25.80 6.74
C GLU A 238 -36.44 24.82 5.56
N TRP A 239 -37.52 24.04 5.48
CA TRP A 239 -37.68 23.00 4.45
C TRP A 239 -38.50 23.44 3.22
N GLN A 240 -39.32 24.49 3.32
CA GLN A 240 -40.08 25.05 2.19
C GLN A 240 -39.31 26.14 1.42
N THR A 241 -37.97 26.07 1.39
CA THR A 241 -37.14 27.01 0.64
C THR A 241 -37.17 26.71 -0.87
N ASP A 242 -37.03 27.74 -1.70
CA ASP A 242 -37.00 27.60 -3.17
C ASP A 242 -35.98 26.55 -3.66
N LYS A 243 -34.84 26.40 -2.95
CA LYS A 243 -33.82 25.36 -3.20
C LYS A 243 -34.42 23.96 -3.07
N ILE A 244 -34.98 23.65 -1.90
CA ILE A 244 -35.45 22.30 -1.53
C ILE A 244 -36.72 21.94 -2.30
N ILE A 245 -37.65 22.88 -2.46
CA ILE A 245 -38.85 22.68 -3.28
C ILE A 245 -38.46 22.45 -4.75
N LYS A 246 -37.48 23.19 -5.29
CA LYS A 246 -36.97 22.93 -6.63
C LYS A 246 -36.35 21.53 -6.77
N GLU A 247 -35.44 21.14 -5.86
CA GLU A 247 -34.84 19.79 -5.87
C GLU A 247 -35.93 18.70 -5.81
N TYR A 248 -36.92 18.83 -4.93
CA TYR A 248 -38.05 17.91 -4.80
C TYR A 248 -38.94 17.83 -6.05
N THR A 249 -39.11 18.93 -6.78
CA THR A 249 -39.95 18.96 -7.99
C THR A 249 -39.23 18.44 -9.24
N GLU A 250 -37.92 18.65 -9.36
CA GLU A 250 -37.08 18.16 -10.45
C GLU A 250 -36.66 16.68 -10.26
N LEU A 251 -36.54 16.20 -9.02
CA LEU A 251 -36.14 14.82 -8.71
C LEU A 251 -37.17 13.78 -9.19
N ASP A 252 -36.65 12.76 -9.89
CA ASP A 252 -37.36 11.58 -10.40
C ASP A 252 -36.71 10.31 -9.83
N CYS A 253 -37.36 9.66 -8.87
CA CYS A 253 -36.93 8.42 -8.24
C CYS A 253 -37.31 7.15 -9.04
N THR A 254 -38.01 7.28 -10.16
CA THR A 254 -38.18 6.15 -11.11
C THR A 254 -36.88 5.90 -11.89
N ASN A 255 -36.06 6.94 -12.09
CA ASN A 255 -34.75 6.86 -12.72
C ASN A 255 -33.71 6.26 -11.75
N LYS A 256 -33.17 5.07 -12.10
CA LYS A 256 -32.15 4.38 -11.32
C LYS A 256 -30.89 5.21 -11.02
N LYS A 257 -30.56 6.23 -11.81
CA LYS A 257 -29.42 7.13 -11.55
C LYS A 257 -29.60 7.97 -10.28
N ASN A 258 -30.84 8.21 -9.87
CA ASN A 258 -31.18 8.97 -8.67
C ASN A 258 -31.33 8.06 -7.43
N ARG A 259 -30.99 6.76 -7.58
CA ARG A 259 -31.07 5.70 -6.57
C ARG A 259 -29.74 4.94 -6.43
N THR A 260 -28.61 5.60 -6.67
CA THR A 260 -27.28 4.96 -6.60
C THR A 260 -26.65 4.99 -5.20
N GLY A 261 -27.18 5.80 -4.28
CA GLY A 261 -26.59 6.02 -2.95
C GLY A 261 -25.16 6.56 -3.00
N GLY A 262 -24.44 6.41 -1.89
CA GLY A 262 -23.02 6.73 -1.75
C GLY A 262 -22.68 8.23 -1.73
N GLN A 263 -23.68 9.11 -1.72
CA GLN A 263 -23.47 10.55 -1.59
C GLN A 263 -23.99 11.05 -0.25
N GLN A 264 -23.05 11.50 0.57
CA GLN A 264 -23.24 12.02 1.92
C GLN A 264 -24.03 13.34 1.88
N LYS A 265 -25.30 13.28 2.28
CA LYS A 265 -26.20 14.44 2.39
C LYS A 265 -25.84 15.26 3.65
N PRO A 266 -25.91 16.61 3.62
CA PRO A 266 -25.58 17.47 4.78
C PRO A 266 -26.35 17.10 6.05
N SER A 267 -25.70 17.26 7.21
CA SER A 267 -26.24 16.80 8.50
C SER A 267 -27.27 17.75 9.14
N ASP A 268 -27.18 19.02 8.77
CA ASP A 268 -27.71 20.19 9.47
C ASP A 268 -28.80 20.95 8.69
N GLU A 269 -28.82 20.86 7.36
CA GLU A 269 -29.95 21.34 6.55
C GLU A 269 -30.99 20.23 6.24
N PRO A 270 -32.26 20.59 5.99
CA PRO A 270 -33.24 19.70 5.36
C PRO A 270 -32.80 19.24 3.97
N VAL A 271 -33.17 18.02 3.58
CA VAL A 271 -32.70 17.38 2.34
C VAL A 271 -33.82 16.66 1.59
N VAL A 272 -33.62 16.49 0.27
CA VAL A 272 -34.49 15.69 -0.58
C VAL A 272 -33.84 14.32 -0.85
N SER A 273 -34.58 13.23 -0.64
CA SER A 273 -34.08 11.86 -0.84
C SER A 273 -35.13 10.95 -1.50
N CYS A 274 -34.66 9.98 -2.27
CA CYS A 274 -35.49 8.92 -2.85
C CYS A 274 -35.67 7.75 -1.86
N SER A 275 -36.82 7.08 -1.95
CA SER A 275 -36.97 5.71 -1.43
C SER A 275 -36.04 4.76 -2.19
N GLU A 276 -35.41 3.80 -1.50
CA GLU A 276 -34.52 2.79 -2.10
C GLU A 276 -35.23 1.99 -3.20
N ASP A 277 -36.51 1.65 -2.98
CA ASP A 277 -37.39 0.95 -3.93
C ASP A 277 -37.91 1.84 -5.08
N GLY A 278 -37.77 3.16 -4.95
CA GLY A 278 -38.26 4.18 -5.87
C GLY A 278 -39.79 4.33 -5.92
N GLN A 279 -40.53 3.88 -4.90
CA GLN A 279 -41.99 4.05 -4.81
C GLN A 279 -42.41 5.40 -4.25
N ALA A 280 -41.49 6.16 -3.63
CA ALA A 280 -41.75 7.48 -3.07
C ALA A 280 -40.51 8.38 -3.13
N LYS A 281 -40.75 9.69 -3.00
CA LYS A 281 -39.72 10.70 -2.70
C LYS A 281 -40.09 11.50 -1.46
N TYR A 282 -39.08 11.98 -0.74
CA TYR A 282 -39.24 12.61 0.57
C TYR A 282 -38.53 13.97 0.63
N ILE A 283 -39.12 14.90 1.40
CA ILE A 283 -38.38 15.99 2.03
C ILE A 283 -38.18 15.61 3.49
N LEU A 284 -36.94 15.63 3.95
CA LEU A 284 -36.51 15.22 5.28
C LEU A 284 -35.88 16.40 6.02
N GLY A 285 -36.01 16.41 7.35
CA GLY A 285 -35.34 17.40 8.20
C GLY A 285 -33.82 17.22 8.30
N PRO A 286 -33.14 17.98 9.18
CA PRO A 286 -31.78 17.65 9.62
C PRO A 286 -31.71 16.27 10.29
N VAL A 287 -30.48 15.77 10.50
CA VAL A 287 -30.28 14.49 11.20
C VAL A 287 -30.56 14.65 12.69
N GLU A 288 -31.50 13.86 13.21
CA GLU A 288 -31.86 13.85 14.64
C GLU A 288 -31.17 12.73 15.43
N LEU A 289 -30.66 11.70 14.75
CA LEU A 289 -29.92 10.60 15.36
C LEU A 289 -28.88 10.04 14.37
N SER A 290 -27.62 10.00 14.80
CA SER A 290 -26.53 9.32 14.11
C SER A 290 -26.58 7.79 14.29
N GLY A 291 -26.21 7.05 13.25
CA GLY A 291 -25.88 5.64 13.34
C GLY A 291 -24.68 5.34 14.24
N ASP A 292 -23.86 6.33 14.59
CA ASP A 292 -22.74 6.19 15.52
C ASP A 292 -23.19 5.85 16.97
N HIS A 293 -24.48 6.00 17.29
CA HIS A 293 -25.10 5.57 18.56
C HIS A 293 -25.71 4.16 18.53
N LEU A 294 -25.49 3.40 17.46
CA LEU A 294 -25.91 2.02 17.32
C LEU A 294 -24.95 1.08 18.07
N ALA A 295 -25.44 0.43 19.12
CA ALA A 295 -24.63 -0.49 19.94
C ALA A 295 -24.59 -1.91 19.36
N ASP A 296 -25.66 -2.35 18.68
CA ASP A 296 -25.66 -3.60 17.92
C ASP A 296 -26.71 -3.61 16.79
N ALA A 297 -26.46 -4.42 15.75
CA ALA A 297 -27.40 -4.74 14.68
C ALA A 297 -27.38 -6.25 14.38
N ASN A 298 -28.57 -6.85 14.26
CA ASN A 298 -28.73 -8.29 13.98
C ASN A 298 -29.94 -8.56 13.07
N ALA A 299 -29.72 -9.34 12.01
CA ALA A 299 -30.79 -9.82 11.15
C ALA A 299 -31.69 -10.84 11.86
N GLY A 300 -32.96 -10.89 11.47
CA GLY A 300 -33.94 -11.85 11.96
C GLY A 300 -35.29 -11.64 11.29
N TYR A 301 -36.36 -11.98 12.00
CA TYR A 301 -37.73 -11.71 11.56
C TYR A 301 -38.38 -10.61 12.40
N ALA A 302 -39.18 -9.76 11.76
CA ALA A 302 -39.87 -8.64 12.42
C ALA A 302 -40.82 -9.13 13.51
N ALA A 303 -40.80 -8.46 14.67
CA ALA A 303 -41.79 -8.66 15.71
C ALA A 303 -43.07 -7.89 15.36
N GLY A 304 -44.21 -8.58 15.43
CA GLY A 304 -45.54 -7.94 15.43
C GLY A 304 -45.83 -7.29 16.78
N ALA A 305 -46.83 -6.40 16.84
CA ALA A 305 -47.15 -5.57 18.01
C ALA A 305 -47.40 -6.34 19.33
N ASN A 306 -47.71 -7.64 19.25
CA ASN A 306 -47.92 -8.52 20.41
C ASN A 306 -46.66 -9.32 20.83
N GLY A 307 -45.47 -8.99 20.29
CA GLY A 307 -44.22 -9.72 20.53
C GLY A 307 -44.10 -11.06 19.79
N VAL A 308 -45.06 -11.39 18.92
CA VAL A 308 -45.03 -12.59 18.08
C VAL A 308 -44.19 -12.33 16.84
N GLN A 309 -43.20 -13.18 16.55
CA GLN A 309 -42.43 -13.07 15.30
C GLN A 309 -43.33 -13.31 14.08
N THR A 310 -43.16 -12.48 13.07
CA THR A 310 -43.73 -12.67 11.72
C THR A 310 -42.79 -13.54 10.88
N ASN A 311 -43.17 -13.85 9.63
CA ASN A 311 -42.26 -14.45 8.65
C ASN A 311 -41.52 -13.40 7.79
N ASN A 312 -41.63 -12.09 8.10
CA ASN A 312 -41.00 -11.04 7.30
C ASN A 312 -39.58 -10.74 7.82
N PRO A 313 -38.52 -10.80 6.98
CA PRO A 313 -37.18 -10.42 7.39
C PRO A 313 -37.09 -8.96 7.87
N ALA A 314 -36.20 -8.72 8.84
CA ALA A 314 -35.94 -7.40 9.40
C ALA A 314 -34.52 -7.31 9.99
N VAL A 315 -34.01 -6.09 10.08
CA VAL A 315 -32.78 -5.79 10.83
C VAL A 315 -33.17 -5.18 12.17
N ASN A 316 -32.87 -5.89 13.25
CA ASN A 316 -33.09 -5.42 14.62
C ASN A 316 -31.89 -4.57 15.04
N LEU A 317 -32.17 -3.38 15.54
CA LEU A 317 -31.21 -2.37 16.00
C LEU A 317 -31.35 -2.20 17.51
N SER A 318 -30.22 -2.09 18.22
CA SER A 318 -30.18 -1.73 19.64
C SER A 318 -29.25 -0.52 19.84
N PHE A 319 -29.79 0.59 20.35
CA PHE A 319 -29.02 1.82 20.59
C PHE A 319 -28.27 1.81 21.93
N ASP A 320 -27.24 2.65 22.02
CA ASP A 320 -26.48 2.88 23.25
C ASP A 320 -27.29 3.64 24.34
N ALA A 321 -26.63 4.18 25.37
CA ALA A 321 -27.30 4.96 26.42
C ALA A 321 -27.82 6.33 25.95
N THR A 322 -27.14 6.96 25.00
CA THR A 322 -27.45 8.27 24.44
C THR A 322 -28.50 8.16 23.35
N GLY A 323 -28.28 7.28 22.36
CA GLY A 323 -29.21 7.00 21.27
C GLY A 323 -30.57 6.51 21.76
N ARG A 324 -30.63 5.73 22.85
CA ARG A 324 -31.91 5.35 23.48
C ARG A 324 -32.72 6.56 23.95
N GLU A 325 -32.07 7.54 24.57
CA GLU A 325 -32.77 8.71 25.11
C GLU A 325 -33.16 9.69 24.00
N ILE A 326 -32.31 9.87 22.99
CA ILE A 326 -32.63 10.62 21.76
C ILE A 326 -33.83 9.97 21.04
N PHE A 327 -33.76 8.68 20.73
CA PHE A 327 -34.83 7.95 20.03
C PHE A 327 -36.15 7.93 20.81
N LYS A 328 -36.07 7.88 22.15
CA LYS A 328 -37.22 8.05 23.05
C LYS A 328 -37.83 9.45 22.97
N GLN A 329 -37.01 10.51 22.89
CA GLN A 329 -37.51 11.88 22.73
C GLN A 329 -38.15 12.10 21.36
N ILE A 330 -37.51 11.61 20.29
CA ILE A 330 -38.05 11.64 18.93
C ILE A 330 -39.42 10.94 18.89
N THR A 331 -39.49 9.66 19.28
CA THR A 331 -40.75 8.89 19.27
C THR A 331 -41.82 9.47 20.20
N SER A 332 -41.45 10.15 21.29
CA SER A 332 -42.39 10.84 22.17
C SER A 332 -43.12 12.01 21.49
N ASP A 333 -42.48 12.73 20.58
CA ASP A 333 -43.06 13.89 19.90
C ASP A 333 -43.78 13.54 18.59
N ILE A 334 -43.34 12.49 17.87
CA ILE A 334 -44.01 12.08 16.61
C ILE A 334 -45.16 11.08 16.82
N THR A 335 -45.24 10.36 17.95
CA THR A 335 -46.34 9.42 18.23
C THR A 335 -47.67 10.16 18.33
N GLY A 336 -48.61 9.83 17.46
CA GLY A 336 -49.96 10.41 17.46
C GLY A 336 -50.13 11.70 16.64
N LYS A 337 -49.07 12.21 16.00
CA LYS A 337 -49.20 13.22 14.93
C LYS A 337 -49.92 12.62 13.71
N GLN A 338 -50.41 13.47 12.80
CA GLN A 338 -50.94 13.01 11.51
C GLN A 338 -49.82 12.68 10.53
N GLN A 339 -50.10 11.87 9.51
CA GLN A 339 -49.15 11.58 8.43
C GLN A 339 -48.97 12.84 7.54
N PRO A 340 -47.75 13.22 7.13
CA PRO A 340 -46.48 12.49 7.28
C PRO A 340 -45.72 12.75 8.59
N TYR A 341 -46.13 13.69 9.43
CA TYR A 341 -45.38 14.14 10.62
C TYR A 341 -45.26 13.10 11.74
N ASN A 342 -45.92 11.94 11.62
CA ASN A 342 -45.71 10.77 12.47
C ASN A 342 -44.68 9.76 11.91
N GLN A 343 -44.08 10.03 10.74
CA GLN A 343 -43.10 9.17 10.08
C GLN A 343 -41.66 9.61 10.36
N PHE A 344 -40.79 8.61 10.53
CA PHE A 344 -39.36 8.80 10.75
C PHE A 344 -38.59 7.99 9.70
N ALA A 345 -37.83 8.68 8.86
CA ALA A 345 -37.06 8.08 7.78
C ALA A 345 -35.75 7.50 8.31
N ILE A 346 -35.47 6.27 7.89
CA ILE A 346 -34.21 5.56 8.11
C ILE A 346 -33.43 5.66 6.80
N GLU A 347 -32.41 6.51 6.74
CA GLU A 347 -31.54 6.66 5.59
C GLU A 347 -30.26 5.82 5.72
N LEU A 348 -29.80 5.27 4.60
CA LEU A 348 -28.47 4.69 4.45
C LEU A 348 -27.80 5.29 3.20
N ASP A 349 -26.60 5.85 3.36
CA ASP A 349 -25.79 6.38 2.25
C ASP A 349 -26.56 7.34 1.29
N GLY A 350 -27.52 8.11 1.82
CA GLY A 350 -28.32 9.09 1.09
C GLY A 350 -29.61 8.56 0.43
N LEU A 351 -30.05 7.34 0.74
CA LEU A 351 -31.34 6.78 0.31
C LEU A 351 -32.20 6.38 1.50
N VAL A 352 -33.51 6.57 1.42
CA VAL A 352 -34.47 6.12 2.45
C VAL A 352 -34.73 4.63 2.28
N LEU A 353 -34.25 3.81 3.21
CA LEU A 353 -34.54 2.37 3.27
C LEU A 353 -36.00 2.11 3.68
N SER A 354 -36.50 2.90 4.64
CA SER A 354 -37.89 2.84 5.10
C SER A 354 -38.28 4.12 5.84
N ALA A 355 -39.57 4.47 5.84
CA ALA A 355 -40.13 5.60 6.60
C ALA A 355 -41.35 5.16 7.44
N PRO A 356 -41.16 4.28 8.45
CA PRO A 356 -42.26 3.80 9.30
C PRO A 356 -42.92 4.92 10.12
N SER A 357 -44.22 4.74 10.42
CA SER A 357 -44.96 5.60 11.34
C SER A 357 -44.79 5.18 12.80
N SER A 358 -44.60 6.15 13.70
CA SER A 358 -44.49 5.90 15.13
C SER A 358 -45.87 5.69 15.76
N ASN A 359 -46.17 4.43 16.08
CA ASN A 359 -47.45 4.01 16.66
C ASN A 359 -47.43 3.98 18.20
N ALA A 360 -46.25 4.02 18.81
CA ALA A 360 -46.03 4.01 20.26
C ALA A 360 -44.63 4.56 20.59
N VAL A 361 -44.49 5.17 21.77
CA VAL A 361 -43.22 5.70 22.27
C VAL A 361 -42.27 4.56 22.63
N ILE A 362 -41.07 4.55 22.04
CA ILE A 362 -40.06 3.52 22.26
C ILE A 362 -39.14 3.98 23.39
N THR A 363 -38.95 3.16 24.42
CA THR A 363 -38.26 3.57 25.67
C THR A 363 -37.10 2.66 26.08
N ASP A 364 -37.00 1.48 25.47
CA ASP A 364 -35.93 0.49 25.67
C ASP A 364 -34.75 0.69 24.70
N GLY A 365 -34.96 1.44 23.61
CA GLY A 365 -33.93 1.74 22.61
C GLY A 365 -33.73 0.62 21.58
N ASN A 366 -34.74 -0.22 21.36
CA ASN A 366 -34.73 -1.20 20.28
C ASN A 366 -35.59 -0.70 19.10
N ALA A 367 -35.12 -0.89 17.87
CA ALA A 367 -35.84 -0.58 16.65
C ALA A 367 -35.74 -1.74 15.65
N GLN A 368 -36.62 -1.77 14.65
CA GLN A 368 -36.56 -2.74 13.56
C GLN A 368 -36.69 -2.03 12.21
N ILE A 369 -35.70 -2.22 11.32
CA ILE A 369 -35.82 -1.84 9.91
C ILE A 369 -36.61 -2.95 9.22
N THR A 370 -37.79 -2.62 8.70
CA THR A 370 -38.68 -3.55 7.99
C THR A 370 -38.89 -3.07 6.56
N GLY A 371 -38.71 -3.98 5.60
CA GLY A 371 -38.89 -3.72 4.17
C GLY A 371 -39.14 -5.02 3.41
N ASN A 372 -39.02 -4.98 2.08
CA ASN A 372 -39.13 -6.15 1.21
C ASN A 372 -37.75 -6.82 1.03
N PHE A 373 -37.08 -7.14 2.14
CA PHE A 373 -35.76 -7.76 2.15
C PHE A 373 -35.87 -9.29 2.17
N SER A 374 -34.92 -9.97 1.53
CA SER A 374 -34.61 -11.37 1.84
C SER A 374 -33.88 -11.49 3.18
N LEU A 375 -33.74 -12.72 3.68
CA LEU A 375 -32.96 -12.98 4.90
C LEU A 375 -31.47 -12.66 4.69
N ASP A 376 -30.94 -12.93 3.49
CA ASP A 376 -29.54 -12.71 3.15
C ASP A 376 -29.25 -11.20 3.06
N GLU A 377 -30.09 -10.42 2.36
CA GLU A 377 -29.97 -8.94 2.31
C GLU A 377 -30.10 -8.30 3.70
N ALA A 378 -30.99 -8.80 4.56
CA ALA A 378 -31.10 -8.36 5.95
C ALA A 378 -29.81 -8.68 6.74
N GLN A 379 -29.15 -9.81 6.46
CA GLN A 379 -27.86 -10.17 7.05
C GLN A 379 -26.70 -9.30 6.51
N THR A 380 -26.67 -8.99 5.21
CA THR A 380 -25.74 -7.99 4.64
C THR A 380 -25.89 -6.66 5.35
N LEU A 381 -27.12 -6.14 5.45
CA LEU A 381 -27.42 -4.85 6.07
C LEU A 381 -27.09 -4.84 7.56
N ALA A 382 -27.42 -5.91 8.30
CA ALA A 382 -27.00 -6.03 9.70
C ALA A 382 -25.47 -5.97 9.84
N ASN A 383 -24.72 -6.67 8.98
CA ASN A 383 -23.26 -6.66 8.97
C ASN A 383 -22.66 -5.29 8.55
N GLN A 384 -23.33 -4.53 7.68
CA GLN A 384 -22.95 -3.15 7.37
C GLN A 384 -23.05 -2.27 8.62
N LEU A 385 -24.22 -2.29 9.27
CA LEU A 385 -24.54 -1.41 10.39
C LEU A 385 -23.75 -1.76 11.67
N LYS A 386 -23.62 -3.05 11.98
CA LYS A 386 -22.88 -3.58 13.16
C LYS A 386 -21.41 -3.17 13.19
N ASN A 387 -20.81 -2.94 12.03
CA ASN A 387 -19.40 -2.59 11.90
C ASN A 387 -19.13 -1.07 11.88
N GLY A 388 -20.16 -0.23 11.98
CA GLY A 388 -20.06 1.23 12.04
C GLY A 388 -19.91 1.94 10.69
N SER A 389 -20.22 3.23 10.68
CA SER A 389 -20.14 4.12 9.52
C SER A 389 -18.67 4.39 9.12
N LEU A 390 -18.38 4.56 7.83
CA LEU A 390 -17.07 5.10 7.42
C LEU A 390 -17.02 6.61 7.75
N PRO A 391 -15.90 7.13 8.29
CA PRO A 391 -15.78 8.54 8.67
C PRO A 391 -15.71 9.51 7.47
N LEU A 392 -15.67 8.97 6.25
CA LEU A 392 -15.73 9.65 4.96
C LEU A 392 -16.50 8.74 3.99
N SER A 393 -17.23 9.31 3.04
CA SER A 393 -17.75 8.56 1.89
C SER A 393 -16.63 8.30 0.85
N PHE A 394 -16.73 7.23 0.06
CA PHE A 394 -15.69 6.82 -0.90
C PHE A 394 -16.29 6.45 -2.26
N GLN A 395 -15.60 6.81 -3.35
CA GLN A 395 -15.87 6.30 -4.70
C GLN A 395 -14.89 5.19 -5.05
N VAL A 396 -15.32 4.22 -5.86
CA VAL A 396 -14.41 3.23 -6.47
C VAL A 396 -13.69 3.87 -7.64
N GLN A 397 -12.38 4.11 -7.49
CA GLN A 397 -11.53 4.66 -8.54
C GLN A 397 -11.09 3.58 -9.55
N SER A 398 -10.84 2.35 -9.08
CA SER A 398 -10.49 1.20 -9.90
C SER A 398 -10.87 -0.11 -9.19
N GLU A 399 -11.24 -1.12 -9.95
CA GLU A 399 -11.44 -2.49 -9.46
C GLU A 399 -10.85 -3.50 -10.44
N ASP A 400 -9.77 -4.16 -10.04
CA ASP A 400 -9.05 -5.17 -10.84
C ASP A 400 -9.29 -6.57 -10.27
N GLN A 401 -9.69 -7.53 -11.11
CA GLN A 401 -9.84 -8.93 -10.72
C GLN A 401 -8.87 -9.86 -11.47
N ILE A 402 -8.03 -10.57 -10.71
CA ILE A 402 -6.95 -11.43 -11.18
C ILE A 402 -7.26 -12.88 -10.79
N SER A 403 -7.24 -13.81 -11.74
CA SER A 403 -7.50 -15.22 -11.44
C SER A 403 -6.28 -15.96 -10.84
N PRO A 404 -6.46 -16.77 -9.77
CA PRO A 404 -5.37 -17.56 -9.16
C PRO A 404 -4.62 -18.50 -10.12
N THR A 405 -5.28 -18.94 -11.19
CA THR A 405 -4.70 -19.79 -12.24
C THR A 405 -3.67 -19.05 -13.09
N LEU A 406 -3.84 -17.74 -13.31
CA LEU A 406 -2.85 -16.89 -13.97
C LEU A 406 -1.66 -16.60 -13.04
N GLY A 407 -1.91 -16.09 -11.83
CA GLY A 407 -0.86 -15.72 -10.88
C GLY A 407 0.09 -16.88 -10.53
N SER A 408 -0.48 -18.05 -10.20
CA SER A 408 0.32 -19.25 -9.89
C SER A 408 1.08 -19.84 -11.09
N ASN A 409 0.72 -19.48 -12.33
CA ASN A 409 1.48 -19.79 -13.53
C ASN A 409 2.61 -18.78 -13.75
N TYR A 410 2.35 -17.48 -13.57
CA TYR A 410 3.37 -16.43 -13.65
C TYR A 410 4.49 -16.61 -12.61
N LEU A 411 4.18 -17.02 -11.37
CA LEU A 411 5.20 -17.35 -10.37
C LEU A 411 6.14 -18.48 -10.86
N LYS A 412 5.59 -19.55 -11.44
CA LYS A 412 6.39 -20.68 -11.97
C LYS A 412 7.29 -20.24 -13.12
N ILE A 413 6.77 -19.42 -14.04
CA ILE A 413 7.52 -18.87 -15.17
C ILE A 413 8.63 -17.90 -14.66
N GLY A 414 8.33 -17.06 -13.68
CA GLY A 414 9.29 -16.16 -13.04
C GLY A 414 10.43 -16.91 -12.34
N LEU A 415 10.10 -17.92 -11.52
CA LEU A 415 11.09 -18.78 -10.85
C LEU A 415 11.96 -19.55 -11.85
N LEU A 416 11.37 -20.09 -12.92
CA LEU A 416 12.12 -20.76 -13.99
C LEU A 416 13.07 -19.79 -14.71
N THR A 417 12.61 -18.57 -15.01
CA THR A 417 13.41 -17.52 -15.65
C THR A 417 14.58 -17.09 -14.75
N GLY A 418 14.32 -16.90 -13.46
CA GLY A 418 15.35 -16.59 -12.46
C GLY A 418 16.38 -17.72 -12.29
N LEU A 419 15.94 -18.99 -12.30
CA LEU A 419 16.82 -20.16 -12.23
C LEU A 419 17.71 -20.28 -13.48
N VAL A 420 17.16 -20.07 -14.68
CA VAL A 420 17.94 -20.07 -15.93
C VAL A 420 18.95 -18.91 -15.94
N GLY A 421 18.53 -17.71 -15.53
CA GLY A 421 19.43 -16.55 -15.40
C GLY A 421 20.58 -16.80 -14.41
N LEU A 422 20.27 -17.34 -13.23
CA LEU A 422 21.26 -17.73 -12.23
C LEU A 422 22.22 -18.79 -12.77
N LEU A 423 21.72 -19.82 -13.46
CA LEU A 423 22.55 -20.87 -14.05
C LEU A 423 23.52 -20.29 -15.10
N LEU A 424 23.05 -19.38 -15.97
CA LEU A 424 23.91 -18.69 -16.94
C LEU A 424 24.99 -17.84 -16.27
N VAL A 425 24.65 -17.08 -15.22
CA VAL A 425 25.61 -16.30 -14.42
C VAL A 425 26.65 -17.21 -13.74
N VAL A 426 26.22 -18.35 -13.20
CA VAL A 426 27.11 -19.35 -12.57
C VAL A 426 28.04 -19.99 -13.59
N VAL A 427 27.53 -20.44 -14.74
CA VAL A 427 28.33 -21.04 -15.82
C VAL A 427 29.35 -20.03 -16.37
N TYR A 428 28.93 -18.80 -16.66
CA TYR A 428 29.85 -17.72 -17.09
C TYR A 428 30.95 -17.47 -16.06
N SER A 429 30.58 -17.36 -14.77
CA SER A 429 31.53 -17.13 -13.68
C SER A 429 32.56 -18.27 -13.53
N LEU A 430 32.12 -19.52 -13.67
CA LEU A 430 33.01 -20.69 -13.60
C LEU A 430 33.92 -20.81 -14.84
N LEU A 431 33.45 -20.44 -16.03
CA LEU A 431 34.28 -20.42 -17.24
C LEU A 431 35.34 -19.30 -17.19
N GLN A 432 34.93 -18.09 -16.83
CA GLN A 432 35.79 -16.89 -16.85
C GLN A 432 36.78 -16.84 -15.66
N TYR A 433 36.35 -17.26 -14.47
CA TYR A 433 37.14 -17.16 -13.23
C TYR A 433 37.61 -18.52 -12.68
N ARG A 434 37.25 -19.65 -13.29
CA ARG A 434 37.66 -21.00 -12.89
C ARG A 434 37.34 -21.26 -11.41
N VAL A 435 38.32 -21.64 -10.59
CA VAL A 435 38.10 -21.95 -9.16
C VAL A 435 37.69 -20.71 -8.34
N LEU A 436 38.02 -19.48 -8.78
CA LEU A 436 37.44 -18.27 -8.17
C LEU A 436 35.93 -18.14 -8.40
N GLY A 437 35.38 -18.74 -9.47
CA GLY A 437 33.94 -18.77 -9.71
C GLY A 437 33.16 -19.44 -8.57
N LEU A 438 33.78 -20.34 -7.80
CA LEU A 438 33.18 -20.92 -6.59
C LEU A 438 32.99 -19.88 -5.46
N VAL A 439 33.81 -18.82 -5.44
CA VAL A 439 33.62 -17.68 -4.52
C VAL A 439 32.41 -16.86 -4.96
N THR A 440 32.21 -16.66 -6.27
CA THR A 440 31.00 -16.03 -6.82
C THR A 440 29.75 -16.86 -6.48
N VAL A 441 29.77 -18.17 -6.75
CA VAL A 441 28.66 -19.09 -6.47
C VAL A 441 28.29 -19.09 -4.98
N SER A 442 29.27 -19.22 -4.09
CA SER A 442 29.01 -19.19 -2.64
C SER A 442 28.53 -17.82 -2.16
N SER A 443 29.03 -16.71 -2.74
CA SER A 443 28.51 -15.36 -2.44
C SER A 443 27.04 -15.22 -2.86
N LEU A 444 26.67 -15.72 -4.04
CA LEU A 444 25.28 -15.72 -4.54
C LEU A 444 24.34 -16.60 -3.70
N VAL A 445 24.79 -17.78 -3.24
CA VAL A 445 24.01 -18.65 -2.35
C VAL A 445 23.75 -17.96 -1.01
N VAL A 446 24.76 -17.34 -0.40
CA VAL A 446 24.59 -16.61 0.87
C VAL A 446 23.71 -15.36 0.68
N ALA A 447 23.83 -14.66 -0.45
CA ALA A 447 22.94 -13.55 -0.81
C ALA A 447 21.48 -14.01 -0.96
N GLY A 448 21.23 -15.15 -1.64
CA GLY A 448 19.90 -15.73 -1.78
C GLY A 448 19.28 -16.13 -0.44
N VAL A 449 20.05 -16.78 0.44
CA VAL A 449 19.60 -17.14 1.80
C VAL A 449 19.27 -15.89 2.63
N LEU A 450 20.13 -14.87 2.63
CA LEU A 450 19.83 -13.61 3.33
C LEU A 450 18.60 -12.90 2.74
N THR A 451 18.45 -12.88 1.42
CA THR A 451 17.27 -12.31 0.75
C THR A 451 16.00 -13.02 1.19
N TYR A 452 16.00 -14.36 1.18
CA TYR A 452 14.85 -15.16 1.59
C TYR A 452 14.48 -14.96 3.07
N LEU A 453 15.47 -14.99 3.98
CA LEU A 453 15.23 -14.73 5.40
C LEU A 453 14.71 -13.30 5.66
N LEU A 454 15.26 -12.30 4.98
CA LEU A 454 14.79 -10.91 5.13
C LEU A 454 13.39 -10.69 4.53
N LEU A 455 13.03 -11.41 3.46
CA LEU A 455 11.66 -11.42 2.94
C LEU A 455 10.67 -12.10 3.88
N LEU A 456 11.03 -13.23 4.51
CA LEU A 456 10.21 -13.86 5.56
C LEU A 456 10.00 -12.92 6.76
N LEU A 457 11.07 -12.29 7.24
CA LEU A 457 11.00 -11.32 8.33
C LEU A 457 10.14 -10.10 7.96
N ALA A 458 10.24 -9.58 6.73
CA ALA A 458 9.42 -8.49 6.25
C ALA A 458 7.94 -8.89 6.08
N SER A 459 7.67 -10.10 5.61
CA SER A 459 6.32 -10.64 5.43
C SER A 459 5.60 -10.79 6.78
N TRP A 460 6.31 -11.29 7.81
CA TRP A 460 5.77 -11.39 9.16
C TRP A 460 5.66 -10.03 9.89
N ARG A 461 6.69 -9.16 9.83
CA ARG A 461 6.71 -7.93 10.64
C ARG A 461 6.00 -6.74 10.00
N TYR A 462 5.93 -6.66 8.67
CA TYR A 462 5.37 -5.52 7.94
C TYR A 462 4.24 -5.93 6.98
N GLY A 463 3.79 -7.19 7.01
CA GLY A 463 2.78 -7.70 6.09
C GLY A 463 3.24 -7.82 4.64
N TYR A 464 4.54 -7.68 4.35
CA TYR A 464 5.05 -7.63 2.97
C TYR A 464 4.65 -8.87 2.17
N ARG A 465 3.96 -8.65 1.05
CA ARG A 465 3.60 -9.67 0.06
C ARG A 465 4.50 -9.59 -1.17
N LEU A 466 5.05 -10.73 -1.58
CA LEU A 466 5.92 -10.84 -2.75
C LEU A 466 5.10 -10.82 -4.04
N SER A 467 5.24 -9.77 -4.84
CA SER A 467 4.57 -9.63 -6.14
C SER A 467 5.37 -10.21 -7.31
N LEU A 468 4.75 -10.38 -8.48
CA LEU A 468 5.40 -10.74 -9.74
C LEU A 468 6.52 -9.74 -10.06
N ALA A 469 6.21 -8.45 -9.92
CA ALA A 469 7.17 -7.37 -10.05
C ALA A 469 8.28 -7.47 -8.96
N GLY A 470 7.95 -7.87 -7.73
CA GLY A 470 8.94 -8.20 -6.69
C GLY A 470 9.89 -9.33 -7.10
N VAL A 471 9.39 -10.40 -7.73
CA VAL A 471 10.22 -11.48 -8.30
C VAL A 471 11.15 -10.95 -9.39
N ALA A 472 10.69 -10.04 -10.26
CA ALA A 472 11.55 -9.39 -11.25
C ALA A 472 12.69 -8.57 -10.61
N GLY A 473 12.42 -7.87 -9.50
CA GLY A 473 13.44 -7.16 -8.72
C GLY A 473 14.52 -8.09 -8.15
N ILE A 474 14.13 -9.28 -7.68
CA ILE A 474 15.06 -10.33 -7.23
C ILE A 474 15.91 -10.86 -8.41
N ILE A 475 15.31 -11.07 -9.59
CA ILE A 475 16.03 -11.53 -10.79
C ILE A 475 17.09 -10.51 -11.23
N ILE A 476 16.76 -9.21 -11.24
CA ILE A 476 17.74 -8.14 -11.50
C ILE A 476 18.82 -8.12 -10.40
N GLY A 477 18.44 -8.36 -9.14
CA GLY A 477 19.36 -8.53 -8.00
C GLY A 477 20.47 -9.56 -8.23
N ILE A 478 20.18 -10.70 -8.86
CA ILE A 478 21.17 -11.75 -9.19
C ILE A 478 22.23 -11.21 -10.16
N GLY A 479 21.81 -10.49 -11.20
CA GLY A 479 22.72 -9.84 -12.16
C GLY A 479 23.53 -8.70 -11.53
N MET A 480 22.89 -7.89 -10.69
CA MET A 480 23.55 -6.80 -9.94
C MET A 480 24.63 -7.33 -9.00
N ALA A 481 24.42 -8.46 -8.32
CA ALA A 481 25.43 -9.06 -7.45
C ALA A 481 26.64 -9.57 -8.26
N ALA A 482 26.39 -10.20 -9.41
CA ALA A 482 27.46 -10.67 -10.31
C ALA A 482 28.41 -9.53 -10.75
N ASP A 483 27.88 -8.36 -11.09
CA ASP A 483 28.66 -7.15 -11.42
C ASP A 483 29.67 -6.79 -10.32
N SER A 484 29.24 -6.77 -9.05
CA SER A 484 30.11 -6.38 -7.94
C SER A 484 31.26 -7.37 -7.70
N PHE A 485 31.03 -8.66 -7.94
CA PHE A 485 32.08 -9.68 -7.91
C PHE A 485 33.04 -9.56 -9.10
N ILE A 486 32.53 -9.31 -10.31
CA ILE A 486 33.32 -9.09 -11.53
C ILE A 486 34.23 -7.86 -11.39
N VAL A 487 33.68 -6.73 -10.95
CA VAL A 487 34.43 -5.48 -10.71
C VAL A 487 35.53 -5.70 -9.67
N TYR A 488 35.26 -6.40 -8.57
CA TYR A 488 36.30 -6.69 -7.59
C TYR A 488 37.40 -7.60 -8.16
N PHE A 489 37.04 -8.69 -8.83
CA PHE A 489 38.00 -9.66 -9.34
C PHE A 489 38.88 -9.08 -10.44
N GLU A 490 38.35 -8.27 -11.38
CA GLU A 490 39.23 -7.63 -12.37
C GLU A 490 40.19 -6.61 -11.73
N ARG A 491 39.81 -5.87 -10.69
CA ARG A 491 40.77 -4.97 -10.02
C ARG A 491 41.86 -5.72 -9.25
N VAL A 492 41.59 -6.90 -8.70
CA VAL A 492 42.65 -7.77 -8.15
C VAL A 492 43.52 -8.34 -9.28
N ARG A 493 42.94 -8.73 -10.43
CA ARG A 493 43.70 -9.17 -11.62
C ARG A 493 44.56 -8.05 -12.20
N ASP A 494 44.11 -6.80 -12.18
CA ASP A 494 44.89 -5.62 -12.62
C ASP A 494 46.12 -5.38 -11.73
N GLU A 495 45.98 -5.50 -10.41
CA GLU A 495 47.11 -5.40 -9.49
C GLU A 495 48.10 -6.57 -9.69
N LEU A 496 47.61 -7.78 -9.96
CA LEU A 496 48.46 -8.94 -10.33
C LEU A 496 49.18 -8.71 -11.67
N ARG A 497 48.48 -8.21 -12.71
CA ARG A 497 49.05 -7.81 -14.01
C ARG A 497 50.17 -6.78 -13.84
N SER A 498 50.06 -5.88 -12.85
CA SER A 498 51.11 -4.90 -12.48
C SER A 498 52.32 -5.49 -11.74
N GLY A 499 52.29 -6.79 -11.41
CA GLY A 499 53.40 -7.50 -10.77
C GLY A 499 53.36 -7.55 -9.24
N ARG A 500 52.26 -7.14 -8.58
CA ARG A 500 52.13 -7.29 -7.12
C ARG A 500 52.01 -8.75 -6.70
N ASN A 501 52.45 -9.05 -5.48
CA ASN A 501 52.12 -10.33 -4.84
C ASN A 501 50.61 -10.39 -4.54
N LEU A 502 50.06 -11.61 -4.44
CA LEU A 502 48.61 -11.81 -4.36
C LEU A 502 47.97 -11.14 -3.13
N LEU A 503 48.63 -11.17 -1.97
CA LEU A 503 48.13 -10.56 -0.74
C LEU A 503 48.02 -9.03 -0.84
N SER A 504 49.02 -8.37 -1.45
CA SER A 504 48.97 -6.93 -1.72
C SER A 504 47.98 -6.58 -2.83
N ALA A 505 47.87 -7.42 -3.86
CA ALA A 505 46.91 -7.23 -4.95
C ALA A 505 45.45 -7.28 -4.47
N VAL A 506 45.14 -8.19 -3.54
CA VAL A 506 43.80 -8.31 -2.92
C VAL A 506 43.43 -7.05 -2.12
N GLU A 507 44.37 -6.44 -1.41
CA GLU A 507 44.10 -5.29 -0.54
C GLU A 507 44.05 -3.95 -1.32
N VAL A 508 45.01 -3.70 -2.23
CA VAL A 508 45.01 -2.47 -3.04
C VAL A 508 43.91 -2.52 -4.11
N GLY A 509 43.64 -3.70 -4.67
CA GLY A 509 42.52 -3.92 -5.59
C GLY A 509 41.17 -3.71 -4.90
N TRP A 510 41.04 -4.09 -3.63
CA TRP A 510 39.86 -3.81 -2.80
C TRP A 510 39.65 -2.32 -2.56
N ASP A 511 40.71 -1.58 -2.20
CA ASP A 511 40.65 -0.14 -1.97
C ASP A 511 40.19 0.66 -3.19
N ARG A 512 40.47 0.15 -4.40
CA ARG A 512 39.95 0.67 -5.67
C ARG A 512 38.51 0.19 -5.94
N ALA A 513 38.26 -1.11 -5.90
CA ALA A 513 36.97 -1.71 -6.25
C ALA A 513 35.81 -1.22 -5.36
N LYS A 514 36.03 -1.10 -4.04
CA LYS A 514 34.99 -0.71 -3.08
C LYS A 514 34.35 0.66 -3.40
N ARG A 515 35.10 1.58 -4.01
CA ARG A 515 34.59 2.91 -4.43
C ARG A 515 33.67 2.78 -5.65
N THR A 516 34.05 2.00 -6.65
CA THR A 516 33.23 1.74 -7.84
C THR A 516 31.95 0.99 -7.48
N ILE A 517 32.05 -0.01 -6.60
CA ILE A 517 30.90 -0.79 -6.13
C ILE A 517 29.94 0.14 -5.36
N TYR A 518 30.39 0.91 -4.37
CA TYR A 518 29.52 1.86 -3.68
C TYR A 518 28.85 2.89 -4.62
N ALA A 519 29.57 3.40 -5.63
CA ALA A 519 28.98 4.34 -6.59
C ALA A 519 27.87 3.70 -7.44
N SER A 520 28.11 2.50 -8.00
CA SER A 520 27.10 1.72 -8.74
C SER A 520 25.87 1.41 -7.88
N LYS A 521 26.09 0.91 -6.65
CA LYS A 521 25.01 0.54 -5.73
C LYS A 521 24.23 1.76 -5.20
N ALA A 522 24.87 2.92 -5.03
CA ALA A 522 24.18 4.15 -4.63
C ALA A 522 23.18 4.64 -5.69
N VAL A 523 23.50 4.53 -6.98
CA VAL A 523 22.56 4.87 -8.07
C VAL A 523 21.36 3.92 -8.05
N ASN A 524 21.59 2.61 -7.93
CA ASN A 524 20.51 1.62 -7.91
C ASN A 524 19.63 1.75 -6.64
N MET A 525 20.23 2.10 -5.50
CA MET A 525 19.51 2.39 -4.26
C MET A 525 18.67 3.68 -4.37
N LEU A 526 19.21 4.73 -5.01
CA LEU A 526 18.47 5.97 -5.26
C LEU A 526 17.25 5.71 -6.16
N ALA A 527 17.41 4.94 -7.24
CA ALA A 527 16.32 4.52 -8.09
C ALA A 527 15.26 3.71 -7.33
N ALA A 528 15.68 2.76 -6.48
CA ALA A 528 14.77 2.01 -5.62
C ALA A 528 13.98 2.90 -4.64
N VAL A 529 14.63 3.88 -4.01
CA VAL A 529 13.97 4.82 -3.09
C VAL A 529 12.95 5.71 -3.81
N ILE A 530 13.31 6.28 -4.98
CA ILE A 530 12.41 7.11 -5.78
C ILE A 530 11.18 6.30 -6.22
N LEU A 531 11.38 5.08 -6.73
CA LEU A 531 10.28 4.20 -7.12
C LEU A 531 9.42 3.77 -5.91
N TYR A 532 10.00 3.54 -4.73
CA TYR A 532 9.24 3.13 -3.54
C TYR A 532 8.35 4.24 -2.95
N ILE A 533 8.72 5.51 -3.18
CA ILE A 533 7.95 6.70 -2.77
C ILE A 533 6.86 7.02 -3.80
N LEU A 534 7.17 6.99 -5.10
CA LEU A 534 6.28 7.45 -6.15
C LEU A 534 5.35 6.36 -6.74
N ALA A 535 5.67 5.07 -6.58
CA ALA A 535 4.93 3.99 -7.22
C ALA A 535 3.95 3.28 -6.27
N VAL A 536 2.89 2.74 -6.87
CA VAL A 536 1.76 2.08 -6.22
C VAL A 536 1.79 0.56 -6.47
N GLY A 537 1.15 -0.21 -5.59
CA GLY A 537 0.89 -1.64 -5.79
C GLY A 537 2.13 -2.48 -6.09
N SER A 538 2.06 -3.31 -7.13
CA SER A 538 3.11 -4.27 -7.50
C SER A 538 4.47 -3.60 -7.78
N VAL A 539 4.48 -2.40 -8.37
CA VAL A 539 5.72 -1.63 -8.68
C VAL A 539 6.44 -1.18 -7.40
N ARG A 540 5.69 -0.87 -6.33
CA ARG A 540 6.27 -0.60 -5.00
C ARG A 540 6.95 -1.85 -4.43
N GLY A 541 6.39 -3.03 -4.70
CA GLY A 541 7.00 -4.33 -4.38
C GLY A 541 8.29 -4.63 -5.17
N PHE A 542 8.37 -4.23 -6.44
CA PHE A 542 9.62 -4.24 -7.22
C PHE A 542 10.67 -3.31 -6.61
N ALA A 543 10.30 -2.07 -6.29
CA ALA A 543 11.20 -1.09 -5.70
C ALA A 543 11.80 -1.59 -4.36
N PHE A 544 10.97 -2.20 -3.52
CA PHE A 544 11.41 -2.81 -2.25
C PHE A 544 12.43 -3.95 -2.46
N THR A 545 12.16 -4.90 -3.36
CA THR A 545 13.09 -6.03 -3.62
C THR A 545 14.38 -5.60 -4.31
N LEU A 546 14.31 -4.59 -5.19
CA LEU A 546 15.49 -3.97 -5.80
C LEU A 546 16.39 -3.32 -4.73
N GLY A 547 15.82 -2.50 -3.85
CA GLY A 547 16.55 -1.88 -2.73
C GLY A 547 17.13 -2.90 -1.75
N LEU A 548 16.33 -3.91 -1.37
CA LEU A 548 16.74 -5.00 -0.47
C LEU A 548 17.93 -5.79 -1.05
N THR A 549 17.88 -6.18 -2.32
CA THR A 549 18.98 -6.93 -2.95
C THR A 549 20.24 -6.08 -3.12
N VAL A 550 20.12 -4.77 -3.38
CA VAL A 550 21.26 -3.83 -3.40
C VAL A 550 21.94 -3.73 -2.03
N ILE A 551 21.17 -3.65 -0.93
CA ILE A 551 21.71 -3.63 0.44
C ILE A 551 22.42 -4.95 0.76
N ILE A 552 21.82 -6.09 0.39
CA ILE A 552 22.39 -7.42 0.65
C ILE A 552 23.69 -7.63 -0.13
N ASP A 553 23.76 -7.22 -1.40
CA ASP A 553 24.99 -7.32 -2.20
C ASP A 553 26.15 -6.53 -1.58
N VAL A 554 25.91 -5.28 -1.17
CA VAL A 554 26.90 -4.47 -0.44
C VAL A 554 27.35 -5.18 0.86
N LEU A 555 26.43 -5.79 1.60
CA LEU A 555 26.74 -6.54 2.83
C LEU A 555 27.61 -7.78 2.52
N ILE A 556 27.25 -8.56 1.49
CA ILE A 556 27.95 -9.77 1.04
C ILE A 556 29.37 -9.45 0.60
N VAL A 557 29.56 -8.46 -0.26
CA VAL A 557 30.87 -8.06 -0.79
C VAL A 557 31.87 -7.73 0.33
N PHE A 558 31.40 -7.06 1.39
CA PHE A 558 32.22 -6.59 2.51
C PHE A 558 32.43 -7.63 3.63
N LEU A 559 31.41 -8.43 3.97
CA LEU A 559 31.47 -9.39 5.09
C LEU A 559 31.82 -10.82 4.66
N PHE A 560 31.58 -11.18 3.39
CA PHE A 560 31.85 -12.51 2.83
C PHE A 560 32.93 -12.48 1.75
N THR A 561 32.71 -11.80 0.62
CA THR A 561 33.53 -11.98 -0.59
C THR A 561 34.98 -11.49 -0.43
N HIS A 562 35.19 -10.27 0.06
CA HIS A 562 36.54 -9.76 0.32
C HIS A 562 37.29 -10.57 1.41
N PRO A 563 36.68 -10.89 2.57
CA PRO A 563 37.26 -11.81 3.55
C PRO A 563 37.59 -13.20 2.98
N MET A 564 36.76 -13.74 2.07
CA MET A 564 37.02 -15.03 1.41
C MET A 564 38.25 -14.96 0.51
N LEU A 565 38.39 -13.90 -0.29
CA LEU A 565 39.56 -13.72 -1.13
C LEU A 565 40.84 -13.50 -0.28
N GLN A 566 40.76 -12.76 0.84
CA GLN A 566 41.86 -12.62 1.80
C GLN A 566 42.30 -13.94 2.45
N VAL A 567 41.38 -14.87 2.71
CA VAL A 567 41.69 -16.20 3.26
C VAL A 567 42.26 -17.12 2.18
N LEU A 568 41.60 -17.21 1.01
CA LEU A 568 42.05 -18.04 -0.11
C LEU A 568 43.44 -17.63 -0.58
N ALA A 569 43.75 -16.33 -0.65
CA ALA A 569 45.07 -15.80 -1.01
C ALA A 569 46.22 -16.25 -0.10
N ARG A 570 45.94 -16.75 1.11
CA ARG A 570 46.94 -17.32 2.05
C ARG A 570 47.18 -18.81 1.82
N THR A 571 46.30 -19.50 1.09
CA THR A 571 46.46 -20.93 0.78
C THR A 571 47.49 -21.12 -0.34
N LYS A 572 48.21 -22.24 -0.33
CA LYS A 572 49.24 -22.53 -1.34
C LYS A 572 48.69 -22.54 -2.77
N PHE A 573 47.51 -23.13 -2.99
CA PHE A 573 46.90 -23.25 -4.33
C PHE A 573 46.73 -21.89 -5.04
N PHE A 574 46.27 -20.88 -4.30
CA PHE A 574 46.11 -19.53 -4.84
C PHE A 574 47.43 -18.73 -4.75
N GLY A 575 48.13 -18.77 -3.61
CA GLY A 575 49.33 -17.98 -3.35
C GLY A 575 50.59 -18.41 -4.11
N GLU A 576 50.63 -19.64 -4.65
CA GLU A 576 51.67 -20.14 -5.55
C GLU A 576 51.30 -19.99 -7.05
N GLY A 577 50.11 -19.46 -7.36
CA GLY A 577 49.70 -19.09 -8.72
C GLY A 577 49.31 -20.26 -9.63
N HIS A 578 48.64 -21.30 -9.12
CA HIS A 578 48.25 -22.47 -9.92
C HIS A 578 47.34 -22.10 -11.12
N PRO A 579 47.50 -22.68 -12.34
CA PRO A 579 46.74 -22.25 -13.53
C PRO A 579 45.20 -22.36 -13.42
N MET A 580 44.67 -23.27 -12.59
CA MET A 580 43.22 -23.36 -12.33
C MET A 580 42.69 -22.29 -11.35
N SER A 581 43.58 -21.55 -10.67
CA SER A 581 43.27 -20.43 -9.76
C SER A 581 42.57 -19.25 -10.45
N GLY A 582 42.82 -19.04 -11.75
CA GLY A 582 42.43 -17.82 -12.47
C GLY A 582 43.34 -16.60 -12.19
N MET A 583 44.20 -16.68 -11.18
CA MET A 583 45.17 -15.66 -10.75
C MET A 583 46.64 -16.06 -11.00
N ASP A 584 46.91 -16.98 -11.93
CA ASP A 584 48.28 -17.31 -12.35
C ASP A 584 48.92 -16.10 -13.08
N PRO A 585 50.01 -15.50 -12.57
CA PRO A 585 50.68 -14.37 -13.22
C PRO A 585 51.17 -14.69 -14.64
N ARG A 586 51.49 -15.96 -14.93
CA ARG A 586 51.98 -16.42 -16.24
C ARG A 586 50.89 -16.33 -17.30
N LEU A 587 49.67 -16.76 -16.94
CA LEU A 587 48.48 -16.63 -17.79
C LEU A 587 47.95 -15.18 -17.88
N LEU A 588 48.34 -14.31 -16.95
CA LEU A 588 48.03 -12.88 -16.95
C LEU A 588 49.09 -12.01 -17.66
N GLY A 589 50.12 -12.61 -18.28
CA GLY A 589 51.13 -11.91 -19.08
C GLY A 589 52.25 -11.22 -18.29
N VAL A 590 52.39 -11.52 -16.99
CA VAL A 590 53.40 -10.89 -16.12
C VAL A 590 54.80 -11.42 -16.43
N LYS A 591 55.77 -10.52 -16.66
CA LYS A 591 57.17 -10.89 -16.89
C LYS A 591 57.78 -11.52 -15.62
N PRO A 592 58.43 -12.71 -15.69
CA PRO A 592 58.82 -13.48 -14.50
C PRO A 592 59.61 -12.72 -13.43
N ALA A 593 60.50 -11.81 -13.85
CA ALA A 593 61.36 -11.03 -12.96
C ALA A 593 60.61 -10.07 -12.00
N ALA A 594 59.32 -9.80 -12.23
CA ALA A 594 58.52 -8.93 -11.36
C ALA A 594 57.88 -9.69 -10.19
N TYR A 595 57.55 -10.98 -10.35
CA TYR A 595 56.71 -11.70 -9.38
C TYR A 595 57.54 -12.39 -8.29
N ARG A 596 57.60 -11.76 -7.11
CA ARG A 596 58.01 -12.41 -5.86
C ARG A 596 56.78 -13.03 -5.20
N GLY A 597 56.79 -14.36 -5.04
CA GLY A 597 55.72 -15.09 -4.34
C GLY A 597 55.69 -14.78 -2.84
N ALA A 598 54.70 -15.32 -2.11
CA ALA A 598 54.50 -15.06 -0.68
C ALA A 598 55.70 -15.43 0.24
N LEU A 599 56.65 -16.23 -0.26
CA LEU A 599 57.91 -16.60 0.41
C LEU A 599 59.10 -15.69 0.05
N ASN A 600 58.88 -14.60 -0.69
CA ASN A 600 59.87 -13.66 -1.23
C ASN A 600 60.93 -14.26 -2.20
N LEU A 601 60.91 -15.58 -2.39
CA LEU A 601 61.70 -16.32 -3.38
C LEU A 601 61.37 -15.86 -4.80
N SER A 602 62.40 -15.67 -5.64
CA SER A 602 62.22 -15.62 -7.08
C SER A 602 61.84 -17.01 -7.57
N ILE A 603 60.88 -17.12 -8.50
CA ILE A 603 60.47 -18.44 -9.02
C ILE A 603 61.59 -19.06 -9.89
N ASP A 604 62.37 -18.21 -10.56
CA ASP A 604 63.62 -18.54 -11.26
C ASP A 604 64.66 -19.26 -10.37
N ASP A 605 64.65 -19.07 -9.05
CA ASP A 605 65.63 -19.66 -8.16
C ASP A 605 65.41 -21.16 -7.84
N LYS A 606 64.26 -21.75 -8.19
CA LYS A 606 64.09 -23.21 -7.98
C LYS A 606 64.76 -24.05 -9.06
N ASP A 607 64.73 -23.59 -10.31
CA ASP A 607 65.15 -24.40 -11.47
C ASP A 607 66.60 -24.10 -11.93
N LYS A 608 67.21 -23.02 -11.43
CA LYS A 608 68.62 -22.68 -11.72
C LYS A 608 69.60 -23.60 -10.98
N SER A 609 70.46 -24.29 -11.73
CA SER A 609 71.54 -25.10 -11.17
C SER A 609 72.51 -24.28 -10.28
N PRO A 610 73.24 -24.91 -9.34
CA PRO A 610 74.19 -24.20 -8.47
C PRO A 610 75.24 -23.39 -9.23
N GLU A 611 75.63 -23.85 -10.43
CA GLU A 611 76.57 -23.15 -11.31
C GLU A 611 75.96 -21.92 -11.98
N ALA A 612 74.69 -21.99 -12.40
CA ALA A 612 73.99 -20.85 -12.98
C ALA A 612 73.90 -19.71 -11.95
N LYS A 613 73.56 -20.02 -10.70
CA LYS A 613 73.53 -19.05 -9.60
C LYS A 613 74.91 -18.44 -9.31
N ARG A 614 75.97 -19.26 -9.30
CA ARG A 614 77.36 -18.78 -9.16
C ARG A 614 77.77 -17.85 -10.32
N ARG A 615 77.44 -18.19 -11.56
CA ARG A 615 77.69 -17.36 -12.75
C ARG A 615 76.92 -16.04 -12.73
N GLU A 616 75.66 -16.05 -12.27
CA GLU A 616 74.84 -14.85 -12.15
C GLU A 616 75.35 -13.90 -11.05
N LYS A 617 75.68 -14.42 -9.86
CA LYS A 617 76.28 -13.63 -8.76
C LYS A 617 77.68 -13.10 -9.13
N ALA A 618 78.46 -13.85 -9.91
CA ALA A 618 79.72 -13.37 -10.48
C ALA A 618 79.52 -12.24 -11.51
N ARG A 619 78.49 -12.34 -12.39
CA ARG A 619 78.11 -11.25 -13.32
C ARG A 619 77.68 -9.99 -12.56
N ARG A 620 76.84 -10.11 -11.52
CA ARG A 620 76.41 -8.97 -10.68
C ARG A 620 77.57 -8.25 -10.02
N ARG A 621 78.49 -8.99 -9.38
CA ARG A 621 79.73 -8.43 -8.80
C ARG A 621 80.58 -7.71 -9.86
N LYS A 622 80.70 -8.28 -11.07
CA LYS A 622 81.43 -7.66 -12.18
C LYS A 622 80.72 -6.44 -12.82
N ALA A 623 79.44 -6.23 -12.49
CA ALA A 623 78.64 -5.08 -12.90
C ALA A 623 78.54 -3.98 -11.81
N GLY A 624 79.24 -4.11 -10.68
CA GLY A 624 79.24 -3.12 -9.61
C GLY A 624 77.94 -3.06 -8.78
N ILE A 625 77.03 -4.02 -8.95
CA ILE A 625 75.77 -4.08 -8.22
C ILE A 625 76.00 -4.77 -6.88
N THR A 626 75.80 -4.05 -5.77
CA THR A 626 75.76 -4.61 -4.42
C THR A 626 74.47 -5.42 -4.21
N ASP A 627 74.58 -6.63 -3.65
CA ASP A 627 73.41 -7.35 -3.16
C ASP A 627 72.96 -6.74 -1.82
N PRO A 628 71.65 -6.68 -1.51
CA PRO A 628 71.13 -6.04 -0.30
C PRO A 628 71.37 -6.85 0.99
N ASP A 629 71.80 -8.11 0.88
CA ASP A 629 71.87 -9.07 1.99
C ASP A 629 73.26 -9.07 2.70
N SER A 630 73.96 -7.93 2.74
CA SER A 630 75.34 -7.84 3.27
C SER A 630 75.52 -6.97 4.52
N GLU A 631 74.47 -6.76 5.31
CA GLU A 631 74.55 -6.16 6.65
C GLU A 631 74.12 -7.17 7.73
N THR A 632 74.88 -8.25 7.89
CA THR A 632 74.99 -9.00 9.16
C THR A 632 76.20 -9.94 9.13
N THR A 633 76.66 -10.34 10.33
CA THR A 633 77.81 -11.25 10.57
C THR A 633 79.16 -10.79 10.01
N ASP A 634 79.84 -9.94 10.76
CA ASP A 634 81.30 -9.77 10.69
C ASP A 634 81.88 -9.81 12.12
N THR A 635 82.43 -10.96 12.53
CA THR A 635 83.38 -11.11 13.66
C THR A 635 83.86 -12.57 13.79
N THR A 636 85.15 -12.78 13.53
CA THR A 636 86.13 -13.73 14.16
C THR A 636 86.99 -14.54 13.16
N ALA A 637 88.19 -14.93 13.65
CA ALA A 637 89.17 -15.86 13.05
C ALA A 637 89.85 -15.43 11.73
N SER A 638 90.95 -14.69 11.88
CA SER A 638 92.04 -14.56 10.90
C SER A 638 93.08 -15.67 11.10
N GLU A 639 93.72 -16.17 10.04
CA GLU A 639 95.20 -16.25 9.94
C GLU A 639 95.74 -16.72 8.57
N SER A 640 97.06 -16.52 8.37
CA SER A 640 97.92 -17.00 7.26
C SER A 640 97.74 -16.37 5.86
N GLU A 641 98.78 -16.01 5.09
CA GLU A 641 100.22 -15.80 5.40
C GLU A 641 100.88 -14.84 4.36
N LYS A 642 102.05 -14.26 4.71
CA LYS A 642 103.10 -13.49 3.97
C LYS A 642 103.06 -13.52 2.41
N THR A 643 103.62 -12.56 1.64
CA THR A 643 104.94 -11.89 1.80
C THR A 643 105.14 -10.71 0.82
N SER A 644 105.90 -9.67 1.20
CA SER A 644 106.72 -8.74 0.35
C SER A 644 106.02 -7.87 -0.73
N THR A 645 106.42 -6.62 -1.08
CA THR A 645 107.62 -5.82 -0.74
C THR A 645 107.31 -4.29 -0.79
N LYS A 646 108.27 -3.46 -0.35
CA LYS A 646 108.45 -1.99 -0.56
C LYS A 646 107.78 -1.39 -1.82
N SER A 647 107.28 -0.15 -1.88
CA SER A 647 107.11 0.98 -0.90
C SER A 647 106.14 2.03 -1.53
N THR A 648 106.00 3.35 -1.24
CA THR A 648 106.83 4.40 -0.57
C THR A 648 105.99 5.65 -0.19
N THR A 649 106.64 6.67 0.38
CA THR A 649 106.27 8.10 0.61
C THR A 649 105.69 8.78 -0.67
N GLU A 650 104.85 9.83 -0.65
CA GLU A 650 104.87 11.04 0.19
C GLU A 650 103.51 11.77 0.39
N LYS A 651 103.50 12.79 1.27
CA LYS A 651 102.40 13.73 1.61
C LYS A 651 102.39 14.92 0.62
N THR A 652 101.37 15.76 0.46
CA THR A 652 101.03 16.85 1.42
C THR A 652 99.86 17.74 0.92
N LYS A 653 98.90 18.01 1.83
CA LYS A 653 97.99 19.17 2.04
C LYS A 653 97.77 20.29 0.98
N THR A 654 96.60 20.94 1.15
CA THR A 654 96.29 22.40 0.93
C THR A 654 96.18 22.93 -0.51
N ALA A 655 95.39 23.99 -0.83
CA ALA A 655 94.40 24.75 -0.05
C ALA A 655 93.27 25.36 -0.91
N LYS A 656 92.03 25.28 -0.37
CA LYS A 656 91.02 26.34 -0.21
C LYS A 656 91.33 27.73 -0.81
N SER A 657 90.44 28.24 -1.67
CA SER A 657 90.30 29.68 -1.96
C SER A 657 88.82 30.11 -2.10
N LYS A 658 88.54 31.39 -1.90
CA LYS A 658 87.27 32.10 -2.13
C LYS A 658 87.59 33.38 -2.92
N ASN A 659 86.63 33.93 -3.69
CA ASN A 659 85.80 35.09 -3.30
C ASN A 659 85.23 35.86 -4.53
N ALA A 660 84.21 36.71 -4.27
CA ALA A 660 83.69 37.90 -5.00
C ALA A 660 83.62 37.94 -6.58
N LYS A 661 82.55 38.38 -7.30
CA LYS A 661 81.35 39.25 -7.10
C LYS A 661 81.49 40.71 -7.62
N SER A 662 80.95 40.98 -8.83
CA SER A 662 80.63 42.30 -9.43
C SER A 662 79.66 42.07 -10.63
N LYS A 663 78.42 42.62 -10.73
CA LYS A 663 77.99 43.98 -11.19
C LYS A 663 78.38 44.32 -12.65
N THR A 664 77.55 44.87 -13.56
CA THR A 664 76.07 45.11 -13.64
C THR A 664 75.68 45.46 -15.11
N ALA A 665 74.49 45.10 -15.60
CA ALA A 665 73.81 45.78 -16.73
C ALA A 665 72.29 45.43 -16.80
N LYS A 666 71.47 46.26 -17.46
CA LYS A 666 70.03 46.02 -17.75
C LYS A 666 69.78 45.99 -19.26
N THR A 667 68.96 45.04 -19.72
CA THR A 667 67.95 45.25 -20.78
C THR A 667 66.74 44.35 -20.47
N ALA A 668 65.55 44.66 -20.99
CA ALA A 668 64.31 43.99 -20.59
C ALA A 668 63.65 43.20 -21.73
N THR A 669 63.16 42.02 -21.40
CA THR A 669 62.03 41.37 -22.09
C THR A 669 61.24 40.57 -21.05
N ALA A 670 59.93 40.80 -20.94
CA ALA A 670 59.09 40.15 -19.93
C ALA A 670 58.10 39.18 -20.60
N THR A 671 58.41 37.90 -20.58
CA THR A 671 57.51 36.80 -20.96
C THR A 671 57.12 36.00 -19.72
N GLY A 672 56.14 36.51 -18.97
CA GLY A 672 55.58 35.81 -17.82
C GLY A 672 54.84 34.54 -18.25
N ALA A 673 55.35 33.37 -17.87
CA ALA A 673 54.65 32.12 -18.09
C ALA A 673 53.48 31.99 -17.09
N MET A 674 52.25 32.03 -17.61
CA MET A 674 51.02 31.82 -16.82
C MET A 674 51.12 30.54 -15.99
N THR A 675 50.77 30.63 -14.71
CA THR A 675 50.72 29.48 -13.79
C THR A 675 49.59 28.53 -14.16
N ILE A 676 49.67 27.30 -13.64
CA ILE A 676 48.65 26.25 -13.86
C ILE A 676 47.28 26.70 -13.28
N ALA A 677 47.27 27.51 -12.22
CA ALA A 677 46.04 28.07 -11.65
C ALA A 677 45.37 29.07 -12.60
N GLU A 678 46.13 30.00 -13.18
CA GLU A 678 45.61 31.01 -14.11
C GLU A 678 45.07 30.37 -15.40
N ARG A 679 45.77 29.36 -15.96
CA ARG A 679 45.25 28.59 -17.09
C ARG A 679 43.92 27.90 -16.78
N LYS A 680 43.74 27.40 -15.56
CA LYS A 680 42.49 26.74 -15.13
C LYS A 680 41.35 27.71 -14.84
N ALA A 681 41.68 28.98 -14.52
CA ALA A 681 40.71 30.06 -14.40
C ALA A 681 40.33 30.68 -15.77
N ALA A 682 41.22 30.63 -16.75
CA ALA A 682 40.93 31.03 -18.13
C ALA A 682 40.02 30.00 -18.84
N ALA A 683 40.34 28.70 -18.72
CA ALA A 683 39.55 27.63 -19.34
C ALA A 683 38.06 27.64 -18.91
N ARG A 684 37.78 27.88 -17.62
CA ARG A 684 36.41 27.94 -17.10
C ARG A 684 35.58 29.10 -17.65
N ARG A 685 36.21 30.23 -18.00
CA ARG A 685 35.47 31.35 -18.60
C ARG A 685 35.07 31.04 -20.03
N ALA A 686 35.92 30.35 -20.80
CA ALA A 686 35.53 29.84 -22.11
C ALA A 686 34.34 28.86 -22.01
N GLU A 687 34.35 27.94 -21.03
CA GLU A 687 33.21 27.03 -20.77
C GLU A 687 31.93 27.77 -20.31
N GLU A 688 32.03 28.96 -19.70
CA GLU A 688 30.87 29.81 -19.35
C GLU A 688 30.38 30.66 -20.54
N ASP A 689 31.28 31.16 -21.40
CA ASP A 689 30.94 31.94 -22.59
C ASP A 689 30.33 31.05 -23.71
N ASP A 690 30.91 29.88 -23.99
CA ASP A 690 30.39 28.90 -24.98
C ASP A 690 28.96 28.43 -24.61
N ALA A 691 28.69 28.25 -23.31
CA ALA A 691 27.38 27.84 -22.81
C ALA A 691 26.30 28.94 -22.92
N ALA A 692 26.70 30.20 -23.13
CA ALA A 692 25.77 31.30 -23.32
C ALA A 692 25.27 31.40 -24.78
N GLU A 693 26.13 31.17 -25.78
CA GLU A 693 25.73 31.27 -27.20
C GLU A 693 24.72 30.18 -27.59
N ASP A 694 24.92 28.92 -27.19
CA ASP A 694 24.04 27.79 -27.55
C ASP A 694 22.58 28.02 -27.08
N SER A 695 22.42 28.72 -25.95
CA SER A 695 21.11 29.07 -25.36
C SER A 695 20.31 30.12 -26.16
N ALA A 696 20.95 30.85 -27.08
CA ALA A 696 20.32 31.90 -27.86
C ALA A 696 19.73 31.42 -29.21
N THR A 697 20.11 30.22 -29.66
CA THR A 697 19.79 29.69 -30.99
C THR A 697 18.48 28.90 -31.06
N ASP A 698 18.13 28.15 -30.02
CA ASP A 698 17.01 27.18 -30.04
C ASP A 698 15.61 27.84 -29.91
N GLY A 699 15.55 29.11 -29.50
CA GLY A 699 14.32 29.83 -29.21
C GLY A 699 13.58 30.42 -30.42
N LYS A 700 13.75 29.88 -31.65
CA LYS A 700 13.31 30.59 -32.88
C LYS A 700 12.73 29.76 -34.04
N GLU A 701 12.47 28.46 -33.86
CA GLU A 701 11.87 27.60 -34.90
C GLU A 701 10.57 26.91 -34.43
N ALA A 702 9.77 27.60 -33.62
CA ALA A 702 8.51 27.08 -33.04
C ALA A 702 7.33 28.08 -33.13
N ASP A 703 7.18 28.79 -34.26
CA ASP A 703 5.99 29.60 -34.57
C ASP A 703 5.73 29.69 -36.09
N LYS A 704 5.14 28.62 -36.66
CA LYS A 704 4.56 28.61 -38.01
C LYS A 704 3.69 27.40 -38.33
#